data_AF-A0A937PSA9-F1
#
_entry.id   AF-A0A937PSA9-F1
#
_cell.length_a   1.000
_cell.length_b   1.000
_cell.length_c   1.000
_cell.angle_alpha   90.00
_cell.angle_beta   90.00
_cell.angle_gamma   90.00
#
_symmetry.space_group_name_H-M   'P 1'
#
loop_
_entity.id
_entity.type
_entity.pdbx_description
1 polymer ?
#
loop_
_entity_poly.entity_id
_entity_poly.type
_entity_poly.pdbx_seq_one_letter_code
_entity_poly.pdbx_strand_id
1 'polypeptide(L)'
;MQDAINEILVWLPSPMGDAVLCTPALRAIRKHFHSSRITFLAEVVVRRVLSPSSFNDAWLEPKGNPLAVAARLKTHNFTHAILFKNSFAAALTVFLARIPSRIGYAREKRGPLLTDKLYPQRLPNGKFKPDPMLDYYLAIAARLGADTADRRLELQIDQTDTRNLKDKLPQLANRQNPIAILVPGGAFGPSKCWPGAKFAKTADWLIDNYNATVVISVAPDPLEKQIAGEISTLSSHKLIDLAEHPVSLGELKALYSLADLVITNDTGPRHIAIALERNIITLFGPNDPAWTETNYENEIQIVGNVPCAPCAKPTCTKPQHLCMQSITVEMVCDAAKELLAGRRSRPKIFAQPEFEKTSESFVIDPNHKTTLSRLGLTSIDAVFSFEAAKNLTKSNLAAFRSRLQFEIEPVEPQSQTILFLKRYENPPILVQLRNWLAHRSRKSCAACEFEPTRELPAAGINTPKAIAHGEQWGLLIEKRSFIITEKIPDAEAIERRLPNYFDGPPTLESLKLRRNFIGRLARFVGKFHQTGYRHRDLYFSHIFYHSSGDAFYLIDLARAFKPILLHRRFQIKDIAQVHYSAPAKYFSGSDRLRFYLAYTARRRLTTNDKAFIRKVLAKANRMATHDRKHGRSAPFAS
;
A
#
# COMPACT_ATOMS: atom_id res chain seq x y z
N MET A 1 57.42 -23.38 1.41
CA MET A 1 56.30 -23.07 0.50
C MET A 1 55.33 -22.22 1.30
N GLN A 2 55.43 -20.89 1.19
CA GLN A 2 54.52 -19.98 1.90
C GLN A 2 53.13 -20.15 1.29
N ASP A 3 52.14 -20.52 2.10
CA ASP A 3 50.74 -20.52 1.67
C ASP A 3 50.39 -19.12 1.17
N ALA A 4 50.29 -18.97 -0.16
CA ALA A 4 49.97 -17.70 -0.76
C ALA A 4 48.58 -17.28 -0.27
N ILE A 5 48.52 -16.18 0.49
CA ILE A 5 47.26 -15.60 0.96
C ILE A 5 46.39 -15.34 -0.26
N ASN A 6 45.25 -16.03 -0.35
CA ASN A 6 44.32 -15.84 -1.45
C ASN A 6 43.82 -14.38 -1.46
N GLU A 7 43.92 -13.71 -2.61
CA GLU A 7 43.24 -12.41 -2.81
C GLU A 7 41.88 -12.65 -3.46
N ILE A 8 40.82 -12.15 -2.82
CA ILE A 8 39.43 -12.32 -3.26
C ILE A 8 38.89 -10.96 -3.72
N LEU A 9 38.44 -10.90 -4.96
CA LEU A 9 37.73 -9.75 -5.51
C LEU A 9 36.22 -9.93 -5.33
N VAL A 10 35.56 -8.97 -4.71
CA VAL A 10 34.09 -8.92 -4.63
C VAL A 10 33.59 -7.69 -5.38
N TRP A 11 32.87 -7.90 -6.48
CA TRP A 11 32.26 -6.81 -7.24
C TRP A 11 30.83 -6.58 -6.74
N LEU A 12 30.67 -5.51 -5.98
CA LEU A 12 29.42 -5.15 -5.31
C LEU A 12 28.31 -4.72 -6.30
N PRO A 13 27.03 -4.90 -5.93
CA PRO A 13 25.92 -4.42 -6.74
C PRO A 13 25.78 -2.89 -6.61
N SER A 14 25.12 -2.27 -7.60
CA SER A 14 24.65 -0.88 -7.54
C SER A 14 23.20 -0.84 -8.03
N PRO A 15 22.29 -0.08 -7.39
CA PRO A 15 22.51 1.09 -6.50
C PRO A 15 22.75 0.77 -5.00
N MET A 16 22.83 1.80 -4.14
CA MET A 16 23.19 1.65 -2.71
C MET A 16 22.28 0.70 -1.90
N GLY A 17 20.98 0.63 -2.22
CA GLY A 17 20.04 -0.25 -1.52
C GLY A 17 20.41 -1.73 -1.67
N ASP A 18 20.74 -2.14 -2.89
CA ASP A 18 21.24 -3.47 -3.23
C ASP A 18 22.54 -3.80 -2.47
N ALA A 19 23.43 -2.82 -2.31
CA ALA A 19 24.67 -3.02 -1.55
C ALA A 19 24.41 -3.29 -0.07
N VAL A 20 23.42 -2.63 0.54
CA VAL A 20 23.02 -2.88 1.93
C VAL A 20 22.32 -4.24 2.07
N LEU A 21 21.43 -4.60 1.14
CA LEU A 21 20.81 -5.93 1.07
C LEU A 21 21.83 -7.06 0.91
N CYS A 22 23.00 -6.76 0.34
CA CYS A 22 24.09 -7.72 0.13
C CYS A 22 24.90 -8.01 1.41
N THR A 23 24.79 -7.18 2.46
CA THR A 23 25.62 -7.30 3.68
C THR A 23 25.60 -8.69 4.34
N PRO A 24 24.49 -9.46 4.37
CA PRO A 24 24.51 -10.82 4.92
C PRO A 24 25.39 -11.78 4.12
N ALA A 25 25.38 -11.65 2.78
CA ALA A 25 26.25 -12.43 1.91
C ALA A 25 27.72 -12.01 2.05
N LEU A 26 27.99 -10.71 2.22
CA LEU A 26 29.34 -10.20 2.47
C LEU A 26 29.91 -10.73 3.80
N ARG A 27 29.09 -10.76 4.85
CA ARG A 27 29.45 -11.38 6.14
C ARG A 27 29.77 -12.86 6.00
N ALA A 28 28.92 -13.62 5.29
CA ALA A 28 29.14 -15.04 5.03
C ALA A 28 30.46 -15.28 4.25
N ILE A 29 30.72 -14.48 3.21
CA ILE A 29 31.96 -14.54 2.42
C ILE A 29 33.18 -14.20 3.28
N ARG A 30 33.11 -13.16 4.11
CA ARG A 30 34.20 -12.78 5.02
C ARG A 30 34.53 -13.91 6.00
N LYS A 31 33.52 -14.57 6.58
CA LYS A 31 33.69 -15.73 7.46
C LYS A 31 34.29 -16.92 6.73
N HIS A 32 33.79 -17.24 5.54
CA HIS A 32 34.28 -18.37 4.75
C HIS A 32 35.75 -18.18 4.33
N PHE A 33 36.11 -16.99 3.88
CA PHE A 33 37.48 -16.65 3.49
C PHE A 33 38.29 -16.00 4.61
N HIS A 34 38.11 -16.35 5.89
CA HIS A 34 38.63 -15.58 7.03
C HIS A 34 40.13 -15.20 7.01
N SER A 35 41.00 -16.00 6.37
CA SER A 35 42.45 -15.75 6.25
C SER A 35 42.85 -15.01 4.97
N SER A 36 41.93 -14.84 4.02
CA SER A 36 42.19 -14.22 2.71
C SER A 36 42.11 -12.70 2.77
N ARG A 37 42.77 -12.01 1.85
CA ARG A 37 42.56 -10.57 1.66
C ARG A 37 41.36 -10.33 0.74
N ILE A 38 40.34 -9.62 1.21
CA ILE A 38 39.13 -9.31 0.45
C ILE A 38 39.19 -7.85 -0.03
N THR A 39 39.11 -7.67 -1.35
CA THR A 39 39.04 -6.36 -2.00
C THR A 39 37.67 -6.14 -2.61
N PHE A 40 37.00 -5.06 -2.22
CA PHE A 40 35.73 -4.66 -2.79
C PHE A 40 35.93 -3.75 -4.00
N LEU A 41 35.29 -4.10 -5.12
CA LEU A 41 35.22 -3.26 -6.31
C LEU A 41 33.82 -2.63 -6.40
N ALA A 42 33.74 -1.32 -6.22
CA ALA A 42 32.45 -0.62 -6.09
C ALA A 42 32.50 0.85 -6.51
N GLU A 43 31.33 1.41 -6.81
CA GLU A 43 31.17 2.84 -7.03
C GLU A 43 31.30 3.62 -5.71
N VAL A 44 31.67 4.91 -5.78
CA VAL A 44 31.94 5.75 -4.60
C VAL A 44 30.75 5.78 -3.62
N VAL A 45 29.51 5.83 -4.14
CA VAL A 45 28.30 5.85 -3.30
C VAL A 45 28.14 4.56 -2.49
N VAL A 46 28.45 3.40 -3.09
CA VAL A 46 28.40 2.09 -2.44
C VAL A 46 29.51 1.96 -1.40
N ARG A 47 30.72 2.45 -1.73
CA ARG A 47 31.82 2.52 -0.75
C ARG A 47 31.42 3.37 0.46
N ARG A 48 30.85 4.55 0.24
CA ARG A 48 30.47 5.48 1.31
C ARG A 48 29.36 4.94 2.22
N VAL A 49 28.35 4.25 1.68
CA VAL A 49 27.29 3.67 2.53
C VAL A 49 27.83 2.50 3.37
N LEU A 50 28.67 1.64 2.78
CA LEU A 50 29.21 0.48 3.49
C LEU A 50 30.39 0.79 4.40
N SER A 51 31.08 1.94 4.26
CA SER A 51 32.22 2.31 5.12
C SER A 51 31.76 2.97 6.42
N PRO A 52 32.33 2.65 7.60
CA PRO A 52 33.34 1.60 7.81
C PRO A 52 32.73 0.19 7.63
N SER A 53 33.56 -0.75 7.15
CA SER A 53 33.15 -2.12 6.82
C SER A 53 34.19 -3.09 7.37
N SER A 54 33.73 -4.11 8.12
CA SER A 54 34.54 -5.25 8.54
C SER A 54 34.56 -6.40 7.52
N PHE A 55 33.87 -6.25 6.38
CA PHE A 55 33.76 -7.31 5.38
C PHE A 55 34.93 -7.37 4.41
N ASN A 56 35.77 -6.33 4.37
CA ASN A 56 36.82 -6.18 3.38
C ASN A 56 38.05 -5.47 3.94
N ASP A 57 39.18 -5.71 3.31
CA ASP A 57 40.50 -5.17 3.68
C ASP A 57 40.92 -4.00 2.78
N ALA A 58 40.37 -3.94 1.55
CA ALA A 58 40.70 -2.93 0.57
C ALA A 58 39.51 -2.55 -0.32
N TRP A 59 39.61 -1.39 -0.95
CA TRP A 59 38.63 -0.84 -1.89
C TRP A 59 39.28 -0.49 -3.23
N LEU A 60 38.62 -0.83 -4.31
CA LEU A 60 38.93 -0.40 -5.67
C LEU A 60 37.68 0.22 -6.31
N GLU A 61 37.89 1.16 -7.23
CA GLU A 61 36.82 1.76 -8.03
C GLU A 61 36.90 1.30 -9.49
N PRO A 62 35.77 0.96 -10.14
CA PRO A 62 35.71 0.54 -11.54
C PRO A 62 35.75 1.75 -12.48
N LYS A 63 36.86 2.51 -12.46
CA LYS A 63 37.07 3.68 -13.34
C LYS A 63 37.49 3.26 -14.74
N GLY A 64 36.80 3.78 -15.75
CA GLY A 64 37.09 3.57 -17.16
C GLY A 64 36.32 2.42 -17.79
N ASN A 65 36.70 2.05 -19.01
CA ASN A 65 36.08 0.95 -19.76
C ASN A 65 36.53 -0.43 -19.21
N PRO A 66 35.85 -1.53 -19.61
CA PRO A 66 36.18 -2.88 -19.15
C PRO A 66 37.66 -3.30 -19.28
N LEU A 67 38.37 -2.83 -20.31
CA LEU A 67 39.79 -3.14 -20.55
C LEU A 67 40.70 -2.43 -19.56
N ALA A 68 40.45 -1.14 -19.30
CA ALA A 68 41.21 -0.36 -18.34
C ALA A 68 41.07 -0.91 -16.91
N VAL A 69 39.83 -1.29 -16.54
CA VAL A 69 39.59 -1.95 -15.24
C VAL A 69 40.28 -3.31 -15.21
N ALA A 70 40.20 -4.12 -16.27
CA ALA A 70 40.87 -5.42 -16.33
C ALA A 70 42.39 -5.32 -16.21
N ALA A 71 43.02 -4.35 -16.87
CA ALA A 71 44.46 -4.10 -16.78
C ALA A 71 44.90 -3.77 -15.35
N ARG A 72 44.10 -2.98 -14.62
CA ARG A 72 44.33 -2.71 -13.19
C ARG A 72 44.12 -3.96 -12.34
N LEU A 73 43.08 -4.75 -12.59
CA LEU A 73 42.86 -5.98 -11.83
C LEU A 73 43.97 -7.02 -12.05
N LYS A 74 44.66 -7.01 -13.20
CA LYS A 74 45.83 -7.87 -13.46
C LYS A 74 47.06 -7.53 -12.62
N THR A 75 47.14 -6.34 -12.02
CA THR A 75 48.25 -5.99 -11.12
C THR A 75 48.08 -6.60 -9.73
N HIS A 76 46.99 -7.32 -9.50
CA HIS A 76 46.67 -8.02 -8.27
C HIS A 76 46.62 -9.54 -8.51
N ASN A 77 46.80 -10.33 -7.45
CA ASN A 77 46.85 -11.78 -7.54
C ASN A 77 45.51 -12.41 -7.17
N PHE A 78 44.43 -11.88 -7.75
CA PHE A 78 43.08 -12.35 -7.44
C PHE A 78 42.87 -13.80 -7.90
N THR A 79 42.53 -14.68 -6.96
CA THR A 79 42.20 -16.09 -7.23
C THR A 79 40.71 -16.26 -7.53
N HIS A 80 39.88 -15.41 -6.92
CA HIS A 80 38.42 -15.44 -7.04
C HIS A 80 37.85 -14.07 -7.38
N ALA A 81 36.84 -14.04 -8.24
CA ALA A 81 35.98 -12.90 -8.52
C ALA A 81 34.51 -13.27 -8.26
N ILE A 82 33.92 -12.66 -7.24
CA ILE A 82 32.53 -12.86 -6.83
C ILE A 82 31.71 -11.69 -7.36
N LEU A 83 30.77 -11.96 -8.28
CA LEU A 83 30.04 -10.93 -9.02
C LEU A 83 28.57 -10.83 -8.57
N PHE A 84 28.27 -9.85 -7.73
CA PHE A 84 26.88 -9.50 -7.38
C PHE A 84 26.18 -8.68 -8.45
N LYS A 85 26.93 -7.86 -9.21
CA LYS A 85 26.41 -7.17 -10.39
C LYS A 85 26.08 -8.18 -11.48
N ASN A 86 24.97 -8.00 -12.21
CA ASN A 86 24.52 -8.93 -13.26
C ASN A 86 25.02 -8.60 -14.68
N SER A 87 25.73 -7.48 -14.86
CA SER A 87 26.05 -6.99 -16.21
C SER A 87 27.04 -7.89 -16.96
N PHE A 88 26.87 -7.98 -18.28
CA PHE A 88 27.83 -8.65 -19.16
C PHE A 88 29.23 -8.01 -19.06
N ALA A 89 29.30 -6.68 -19.04
CA ALA A 89 30.56 -5.94 -18.95
C ALA A 89 31.38 -6.30 -17.70
N ALA A 90 30.73 -6.52 -16.55
CA ALA A 90 31.43 -6.92 -15.33
C ALA A 90 32.08 -8.31 -15.47
N ALA A 91 31.36 -9.28 -16.03
CA ALA A 91 31.89 -10.61 -16.28
C ALA A 91 33.03 -10.59 -17.32
N LEU A 92 32.90 -9.77 -18.37
CA LEU A 92 33.94 -9.59 -19.38
C LEU A 92 35.21 -8.99 -18.77
N THR A 93 35.10 -7.98 -17.89
CA THR A 93 36.25 -7.39 -17.20
C THR A 93 37.03 -8.41 -16.39
N VAL A 94 36.37 -9.22 -15.56
CA VAL A 94 37.09 -10.22 -14.73
C VAL A 94 37.63 -11.39 -15.56
N PHE A 95 36.96 -11.73 -16.66
CA PHE A 95 37.47 -12.70 -17.64
C PHE A 95 38.75 -12.19 -18.32
N LEU A 96 38.75 -10.93 -18.81
CA LEU A 96 39.92 -10.30 -19.43
C LEU A 96 41.07 -10.10 -18.45
N ALA A 97 40.75 -9.91 -17.15
CA ALA A 97 41.73 -9.89 -16.06
C ALA A 97 42.34 -11.27 -15.76
N ARG A 98 41.85 -12.35 -16.39
CA ARG A 98 42.29 -13.74 -16.21
C ARG A 98 42.17 -14.25 -14.77
N ILE A 99 41.18 -13.76 -14.02
CA ILE A 99 40.93 -14.23 -12.65
C ILE A 99 40.40 -15.67 -12.73
N PRO A 100 41.04 -16.68 -12.11
CA PRO A 100 40.73 -18.09 -12.34
C PRO A 100 39.29 -18.50 -12.02
N SER A 101 38.82 -18.17 -10.81
CA SER A 101 37.47 -18.51 -10.35
C SER A 101 36.54 -17.29 -10.47
N ARG A 102 35.44 -17.40 -11.22
CA ARG A 102 34.51 -16.31 -11.53
C ARG A 102 33.08 -16.77 -11.25
N ILE A 103 32.49 -16.28 -10.16
CA ILE A 103 31.22 -16.75 -9.60
C ILE A 103 30.14 -15.68 -9.78
N GLY A 104 28.95 -16.09 -10.21
CA GLY A 104 27.77 -15.22 -10.21
C GLY A 104 26.61 -15.80 -11.00
N TYR A 105 25.52 -15.05 -11.13
CA TYR A 105 24.37 -15.51 -11.92
C TYR A 105 24.58 -15.39 -13.42
N ALA A 106 24.19 -16.40 -14.20
CA ALA A 106 24.18 -16.39 -15.66
C ALA A 106 23.01 -15.54 -16.23
N ARG A 107 23.08 -14.22 -16.01
CA ARG A 107 22.17 -13.22 -16.60
C ARG A 107 22.85 -12.50 -17.77
N GLU A 108 22.03 -11.83 -18.60
CA GLU A 108 22.51 -11.03 -19.73
C GLU A 108 23.50 -11.76 -20.65
N LYS A 109 23.28 -13.07 -20.88
CA LYS A 109 24.13 -13.93 -21.72
C LYS A 109 25.60 -14.02 -21.27
N ARG A 110 25.95 -13.62 -20.04
CA ARG A 110 27.33 -13.64 -19.52
C ARG A 110 27.81 -15.01 -19.04
N GLY A 111 26.94 -16.03 -19.08
CA GLY A 111 27.21 -17.38 -18.57
C GLY A 111 28.54 -18.01 -19.04
N PRO A 112 28.93 -17.91 -20.33
CA PRO A 112 30.21 -18.45 -20.81
C PRO A 112 31.46 -17.80 -20.19
N LEU A 113 31.33 -16.61 -19.60
CA LEU A 113 32.44 -15.89 -18.98
C LEU A 113 32.63 -16.27 -17.50
N LEU A 114 31.70 -17.02 -16.91
CA LEU A 114 31.71 -17.45 -15.52
C LEU A 114 32.20 -18.90 -15.42
N THR A 115 33.05 -19.21 -14.44
CA THR A 115 33.45 -20.60 -14.16
C THR A 115 32.43 -21.30 -13.29
N ASP A 116 31.80 -20.55 -12.38
CA ASP A 116 30.73 -21.05 -11.53
C ASP A 116 29.50 -20.16 -11.67
N LYS A 117 28.38 -20.78 -12.07
CA LYS A 117 27.19 -20.05 -12.50
C LYS A 117 25.95 -20.51 -11.74
N LEU A 118 25.19 -19.52 -11.30
CA LEU A 118 23.83 -19.72 -10.79
C LEU A 118 22.81 -19.34 -11.86
N TYR A 119 21.62 -19.93 -11.78
CA TYR A 119 20.50 -19.59 -12.67
C TYR A 119 19.35 -19.01 -11.85
N PRO A 120 18.82 -17.83 -12.21
CA PRO A 120 17.66 -17.28 -11.53
C PRO A 120 16.41 -18.11 -11.84
N GLN A 121 15.51 -18.26 -10.87
CA GLN A 121 14.26 -18.97 -11.08
C GLN A 121 13.35 -18.19 -12.03
N ARG A 122 12.57 -18.93 -12.83
CA ARG A 122 11.61 -18.37 -13.78
C ARG A 122 10.23 -18.96 -13.53
N LEU A 123 9.23 -18.14 -13.73
CA LEU A 123 7.84 -18.56 -13.79
C LEU A 123 7.57 -19.31 -15.11
N PRO A 124 6.48 -20.11 -15.21
CA PRO A 124 6.12 -20.82 -16.44
C PRO A 124 5.97 -19.91 -17.67
N ASN A 125 5.65 -18.63 -17.45
CA ASN A 125 5.55 -17.61 -18.50
C ASN A 125 6.91 -17.02 -18.95
N GLY A 126 8.03 -17.58 -18.47
CA GLY A 126 9.40 -17.16 -18.81
C GLY A 126 9.90 -15.93 -18.08
N LYS A 127 9.05 -15.19 -17.34
CA LYS A 127 9.49 -14.07 -16.50
C LYS A 127 10.28 -14.57 -15.29
N PHE A 128 11.14 -13.72 -14.74
CA PHE A 128 11.80 -14.04 -13.48
C PHE A 128 10.77 -14.14 -12.37
N LYS A 129 10.93 -15.16 -11.52
CA LYS A 129 10.17 -15.25 -10.29
C LYS A 129 10.62 -14.11 -9.36
N PRO A 130 9.69 -13.43 -8.66
CA PRO A 130 10.02 -12.38 -7.69
C PRO A 130 10.61 -13.01 -6.42
N ASP A 131 11.85 -13.51 -6.53
CA ASP A 131 12.61 -13.99 -5.38
C ASP A 131 13.28 -12.78 -4.69
N PRO A 132 13.32 -12.74 -3.35
CA PRO A 132 13.96 -11.66 -2.62
C PRO A 132 15.43 -11.48 -3.02
N MET A 133 15.84 -10.24 -3.28
CA MET A 133 17.24 -9.92 -3.64
C MET A 133 18.24 -10.31 -2.55
N LEU A 134 17.81 -10.31 -1.27
CA LEU A 134 18.58 -10.85 -0.16
C LEU A 134 18.95 -12.33 -0.39
N ASP A 135 17.97 -13.16 -0.76
CA ASP A 135 18.17 -14.58 -1.04
C ASP A 135 19.03 -14.79 -2.28
N TYR A 136 18.84 -13.93 -3.29
CA TYR A 136 19.65 -13.90 -4.48
C TYR A 136 21.15 -13.70 -4.15
N TYR A 137 21.48 -12.78 -3.24
CA TYR A 137 22.87 -12.57 -2.83
C TYR A 137 23.40 -13.68 -1.95
N LEU A 138 22.61 -14.18 -1.00
CA LEU A 138 22.99 -15.32 -0.15
C LEU A 138 23.25 -16.58 -0.98
N ALA A 139 22.50 -16.82 -2.06
CA ALA A 139 22.74 -17.96 -2.94
C ALA A 139 24.13 -17.93 -3.59
N ILE A 140 24.69 -16.75 -3.91
CA ILE A 140 26.07 -16.64 -4.42
C ILE A 140 27.07 -17.06 -3.33
N ALA A 141 26.86 -16.63 -2.09
CA ALA A 141 27.71 -17.03 -0.96
C ALA A 141 27.58 -18.54 -0.67
N ALA A 142 26.36 -19.08 -0.68
CA ALA A 142 26.10 -20.51 -0.50
C ALA A 142 26.75 -21.36 -1.60
N ARG A 143 26.81 -20.85 -2.85
CA ARG A 143 27.48 -21.56 -3.96
C ARG A 143 28.98 -21.76 -3.73
N LEU A 144 29.61 -20.87 -2.96
CA LEU A 144 31.01 -20.97 -2.52
C LEU A 144 31.17 -21.92 -1.33
N GLY A 145 30.08 -22.43 -0.74
CA GLY A 145 30.10 -23.22 0.49
C GLY A 145 30.14 -22.39 1.78
N ALA A 146 29.79 -21.09 1.71
CA ALA A 146 29.69 -20.26 2.91
C ALA A 146 28.41 -20.56 3.70
N ASP A 147 28.47 -20.43 5.03
CA ASP A 147 27.28 -20.49 5.89
C ASP A 147 26.45 -19.20 5.77
N THR A 148 25.19 -19.38 5.34
CA THR A 148 24.25 -18.30 5.04
C THR A 148 23.04 -18.28 5.97
N ALA A 149 23.12 -18.93 7.14
CA ALA A 149 22.01 -18.97 8.09
C ALA A 149 21.64 -17.58 8.67
N ASP A 150 22.64 -16.72 8.93
CA ASP A 150 22.39 -15.36 9.44
C ASP A 150 22.01 -14.40 8.30
N ARG A 151 20.73 -14.02 8.27
CA ARG A 151 20.12 -13.15 7.26
C ARG A 151 20.11 -11.67 7.62
N ARG A 152 20.55 -11.28 8.82
CA ARG A 152 20.43 -9.90 9.32
C ARG A 152 21.29 -8.95 8.49
N LEU A 153 20.68 -7.88 8.00
CA LEU A 153 21.44 -6.77 7.40
C LEU A 153 22.20 -6.04 8.51
N GLU A 154 23.38 -5.52 8.20
CA GLU A 154 24.17 -4.74 9.18
C GLU A 154 24.97 -3.63 8.51
N LEU A 155 25.08 -2.50 9.21
CA LEU A 155 25.93 -1.38 8.84
C LEU A 155 26.65 -0.86 10.09
N GLN A 156 27.92 -0.50 9.93
CA GLN A 156 28.68 0.15 11.00
C GLN A 156 28.54 1.68 10.90
N ILE A 157 28.59 2.33 12.06
CA ILE A 157 28.52 3.78 12.20
C ILE A 157 29.84 4.27 12.77
N ASP A 158 30.40 5.31 12.16
CA ASP A 158 31.57 5.99 12.69
C ASP A 158 31.15 6.97 13.80
N GLN A 159 31.86 6.98 14.93
CA GLN A 159 31.58 7.92 16.00
C GLN A 159 31.86 9.37 15.58
N THR A 160 32.78 9.59 14.64
CA THR A 160 33.06 10.91 14.07
C THR A 160 31.86 11.43 13.28
N ASP A 161 31.22 10.60 12.46
CA ASP A 161 29.98 10.94 11.75
C ASP A 161 28.84 11.27 12.74
N THR A 162 28.76 10.53 13.85
CA THR A 162 27.76 10.79 14.91
C THR A 162 27.99 12.15 15.58
N ARG A 163 29.25 12.51 15.85
CA ARG A 163 29.60 13.81 16.41
C ARG A 163 29.29 14.94 15.42
N ASN A 164 29.76 14.82 14.18
CA ASN A 164 29.54 15.80 13.13
C ASN A 164 28.03 16.04 12.88
N LEU A 165 27.22 14.98 12.91
CA LEU A 165 25.76 15.10 12.79
C LEU A 165 25.16 15.92 13.94
N LYS A 166 25.56 15.67 15.19
CA LYS A 166 25.04 16.41 16.35
C LYS A 166 25.47 17.88 16.33
N ASP A 167 26.68 18.17 15.86
CA ASP A 167 27.16 19.54 15.71
C ASP A 167 26.38 20.28 14.62
N LYS A 168 26.05 19.61 13.50
CA LYS A 168 25.22 20.18 12.42
C LYS A 168 23.76 20.34 12.80
N LEU A 169 23.21 19.37 13.54
CA LEU A 169 21.79 19.28 13.90
C LEU A 169 21.65 19.10 15.42
N PRO A 170 21.91 20.16 16.22
CA PRO A 170 21.89 20.09 17.67
C PRO A 170 20.51 19.72 18.23
N GLN A 171 19.44 19.98 17.47
CA GLN A 171 18.06 19.55 17.77
C GLN A 171 17.98 18.03 18.03
N LEU A 172 18.83 17.23 17.38
CA LEU A 172 18.85 15.77 17.50
C LEU A 172 19.63 15.27 18.74
N ALA A 173 20.32 16.16 19.45
CA ALA A 173 21.12 15.79 20.60
C ALA A 173 20.26 15.54 21.86
N ASN A 174 19.07 16.15 21.96
CA ASN A 174 18.21 16.10 23.14
C ASN A 174 17.07 15.07 22.97
N ARG A 175 17.26 13.84 23.47
CA ARG A 175 16.37 12.67 23.24
C ARG A 175 15.12 12.62 24.12
N GLN A 176 14.40 13.73 24.30
CA GLN A 176 13.19 13.71 25.14
C GLN A 176 11.97 13.12 24.42
N ASN A 177 11.90 13.22 23.09
CA ASN A 177 10.78 12.74 22.29
C ASN A 177 11.26 11.83 21.14
N PRO A 178 10.37 11.04 20.52
CA PRO A 178 10.71 10.20 19.40
C PRO A 178 11.26 10.98 18.20
N ILE A 179 12.23 10.41 17.49
CA ILE A 179 12.72 10.93 16.21
C ILE A 179 12.09 10.13 15.07
N ALA A 180 11.34 10.81 14.21
CA ALA A 180 10.74 10.23 13.02
C ALA A 180 11.44 10.76 11.75
N ILE A 181 11.85 9.86 10.87
CA ILE A 181 12.46 10.21 9.58
C ILE A 181 11.46 9.92 8.46
N LEU A 182 11.18 10.93 7.63
CA LEU A 182 10.39 10.82 6.42
C LEU A 182 11.32 10.71 5.21
N VAL A 183 11.11 9.71 4.36
CA VAL A 183 11.90 9.47 3.14
C VAL A 183 10.97 9.55 1.93
N PRO A 184 10.67 10.77 1.43
CA PRO A 184 9.69 10.97 0.38
C PRO A 184 10.27 10.77 -1.04
N GLY A 185 11.59 10.59 -1.12
CA GLY A 185 12.35 10.40 -2.36
C GLY A 185 12.04 9.10 -3.11
N GLY A 186 12.72 8.92 -4.25
CA GLY A 186 12.39 7.87 -5.20
C GLY A 186 13.39 7.71 -6.34
N ALA A 187 14.59 7.17 -6.07
CA ALA A 187 15.65 7.01 -7.06
C ALA A 187 15.25 6.21 -8.33
N PHE A 188 14.27 5.30 -8.23
CA PHE A 188 13.73 4.56 -9.37
C PHE A 188 12.85 5.43 -10.29
N GLY A 189 12.29 6.52 -9.76
CA GLY A 189 11.43 7.44 -10.47
C GLY A 189 10.19 7.85 -9.66
N PRO A 190 9.47 8.89 -10.13
CA PRO A 190 8.35 9.51 -9.41
C PRO A 190 7.15 8.60 -9.17
N SER A 191 7.08 7.44 -9.85
CA SER A 191 6.05 6.43 -9.62
C SER A 191 6.07 5.82 -8.22
N LYS A 192 7.17 5.93 -7.48
CA LYS A 192 7.25 5.43 -6.11
C LYS A 192 6.91 6.49 -5.07
N CYS A 193 6.86 7.76 -5.46
CA CYS A 193 6.70 8.87 -4.52
C CYS A 193 5.26 8.94 -4.00
N TRP A 194 5.11 8.76 -2.70
CA TRP A 194 3.85 9.08 -2.02
C TRP A 194 3.66 10.61 -2.01
N PRO A 195 2.43 11.14 -2.17
CA PRO A 195 2.22 12.57 -2.30
C PRO A 195 2.77 13.38 -1.12
N GLY A 196 3.50 14.47 -1.38
CA GLY A 196 4.10 15.33 -0.36
C GLY A 196 3.08 15.85 0.66
N ALA A 197 1.89 16.27 0.20
CA ALA A 197 0.79 16.67 1.07
C ALA A 197 0.36 15.61 2.11
N LYS A 198 0.57 14.32 1.81
CA LYS A 198 0.26 13.24 2.77
C LYS A 198 1.41 13.01 3.74
N PHE A 199 2.66 13.13 3.30
CA PHE A 199 3.81 13.19 4.20
C PHE A 199 3.70 14.34 5.20
N ALA A 200 3.34 15.54 4.75
CA ALA A 200 3.14 16.71 5.62
C ALA A 200 2.08 16.46 6.70
N LYS A 201 0.92 15.92 6.33
CA LYS A 201 -0.13 15.55 7.30
C LYS A 201 0.31 14.47 8.30
N THR A 202 1.13 13.53 7.85
CA THR A 202 1.67 12.49 8.72
C THR A 202 2.69 13.07 9.68
N ALA A 203 3.52 14.02 9.22
CA ALA A 203 4.46 14.77 10.05
C ALA A 203 3.72 15.56 11.14
N ASP A 204 2.71 16.34 10.77
CA ASP A 204 1.88 17.11 11.69
C ASP A 204 1.27 16.19 12.76
N TRP A 205 0.67 15.06 12.34
CA TRP A 205 0.09 14.10 13.27
C TRP A 205 1.11 13.51 14.26
N LEU A 206 2.33 13.18 13.80
CA LEU A 206 3.39 12.67 14.68
C LEU A 206 3.83 13.72 15.71
N ILE A 207 3.91 14.99 15.31
CA ILE A 207 4.27 16.09 16.20
C ILE A 207 3.15 16.33 17.23
N ASP A 208 1.91 16.42 16.78
CA ASP A 208 0.76 16.68 17.65
C ASP A 208 0.52 15.59 18.70
N ASN A 209 0.73 14.32 18.32
CA ASN A 209 0.38 13.18 19.20
C ASN A 209 1.57 12.65 20.02
N TYR A 210 2.81 12.84 19.55
CA TYR A 210 4.00 12.27 20.19
C TYR A 210 5.10 13.31 20.49
N ASN A 211 4.85 14.60 20.19
CA ASN A 211 5.87 15.65 20.27
C ASN A 211 7.15 15.28 19.52
N ALA A 212 7.01 14.51 18.44
CA ALA A 212 8.13 13.90 17.74
C ALA A 212 9.00 14.96 17.04
N THR A 213 10.31 14.72 16.99
CA THR A 213 11.19 15.47 16.09
C THR A 213 11.15 14.83 14.71
N VAL A 214 10.66 15.55 13.70
CA VAL A 214 10.48 15.02 12.35
C VAL A 214 11.55 15.56 11.40
N VAL A 215 12.24 14.64 10.71
CA VAL A 215 13.31 14.93 9.75
C VAL A 215 12.90 14.48 8.35
N ILE A 216 13.03 15.34 7.34
CA ILE A 216 12.85 14.99 5.94
C ILE A 216 14.20 14.60 5.35
N SER A 217 14.33 13.32 4.96
CA SER A 217 15.54 12.75 4.39
C SER A 217 15.39 12.60 2.87
N VAL A 218 16.14 13.41 2.13
CA VAL A 218 16.15 13.44 0.66
C VAL A 218 17.58 13.44 0.11
N ALA A 219 17.73 12.96 -1.12
CA ALA A 219 18.97 13.08 -1.87
C ALA A 219 19.24 14.55 -2.28
N PRO A 220 20.51 14.94 -2.50
CA PRO A 220 20.86 16.31 -2.86
C PRO A 220 20.54 16.68 -4.32
N ASP A 221 19.64 15.96 -5.00
CA ASP A 221 19.22 16.26 -6.36
C ASP A 221 18.03 17.25 -6.40
N PRO A 222 17.85 18.01 -7.49
CA PRO A 222 16.84 19.07 -7.55
C PRO A 222 15.40 18.58 -7.36
N LEU A 223 15.07 17.36 -7.79
CA LEU A 223 13.70 16.85 -7.72
C LEU A 223 13.34 16.48 -6.29
N GLU A 224 14.21 15.76 -5.58
CA GLU A 224 13.94 15.41 -4.18
C GLU A 224 13.98 16.63 -3.26
N LYS A 225 14.84 17.64 -3.54
CA LYS A 225 14.80 18.93 -2.85
C LYS A 225 13.45 19.66 -3.02
N GLN A 226 12.87 19.61 -4.21
CA GLN A 226 11.53 20.19 -4.44
C GLN A 226 10.46 19.47 -3.63
N ILE A 227 10.53 18.13 -3.53
CA ILE A 227 9.60 17.33 -2.72
C ILE A 227 9.72 17.71 -1.24
N ALA A 228 10.94 17.85 -0.72
CA ALA A 228 11.16 18.26 0.66
C ALA A 228 10.59 19.66 0.94
N GLY A 229 10.86 20.62 0.06
CA GLY A 229 10.30 21.97 0.16
C GLY A 229 8.77 22.01 0.12
N GLU A 230 8.13 21.17 -0.71
CA GLU A 230 6.67 21.02 -0.73
C GLU A 230 6.13 20.52 0.63
N ILE A 231 6.77 19.49 1.20
CA ILE A 231 6.38 18.93 2.49
C ILE A 231 6.54 19.97 3.60
N SER A 232 7.70 20.64 3.65
CA SER A 232 8.00 21.71 4.61
C SER A 232 6.99 22.87 4.52
N THR A 233 6.52 23.21 3.31
CA THR A 233 5.53 24.28 3.09
C THR A 233 4.10 23.87 3.49
N LEU A 234 3.74 22.60 3.27
CA LEU A 234 2.39 22.09 3.55
C LEU A 234 2.19 21.65 5.01
N SER A 235 3.28 21.43 5.73
CA SER A 235 3.31 21.10 7.15
C SER A 235 2.89 22.29 7.99
N SER A 236 2.11 22.04 9.04
CA SER A 236 1.71 23.04 10.02
C SER A 236 2.81 23.31 11.05
N HIS A 237 3.74 22.35 11.21
CA HIS A 237 4.88 22.45 12.11
C HIS A 237 6.20 22.59 11.35
N LYS A 238 7.22 23.11 12.04
CA LYS A 238 8.59 23.20 11.51
C LYS A 238 9.24 21.82 11.51
N LEU A 239 9.68 21.39 10.32
CA LEU A 239 10.39 20.12 10.10
C LEU A 239 11.89 20.38 9.92
N ILE A 240 12.73 19.37 10.17
CA ILE A 240 14.17 19.44 9.85
C ILE A 240 14.35 18.94 8.42
N ASP A 241 14.68 19.83 7.49
CA ASP A 241 14.85 19.50 6.07
C ASP A 241 16.33 19.28 5.72
N LEU A 242 16.72 18.05 5.35
CA LEU A 242 18.09 17.75 4.94
C LEU A 242 18.46 18.34 3.56
N ALA A 243 17.49 18.84 2.78
CA ALA A 243 17.78 19.62 1.58
C ALA A 243 18.51 20.93 1.91
N GLU A 244 18.19 21.53 3.06
CA GLU A 244 18.81 22.76 3.59
C GLU A 244 20.04 22.43 4.45
N HIS A 245 20.06 21.24 5.06
CA HIS A 245 21.15 20.74 5.90
C HIS A 245 21.76 19.46 5.33
N PRO A 246 22.52 19.52 4.21
CA PRO A 246 23.05 18.33 3.57
C PRO A 246 24.00 17.57 4.47
N VAL A 247 23.78 16.27 4.58
CA VAL A 247 24.59 15.33 5.35
C VAL A 247 25.35 14.36 4.43
N SER A 248 26.51 13.90 4.90
CA SER A 248 27.26 12.81 4.26
C SER A 248 26.49 11.49 4.40
N LEU A 249 26.85 10.45 3.63
CA LEU A 249 26.25 9.11 3.82
C LEU A 249 26.61 8.49 5.17
N GLY A 250 27.76 8.85 5.75
CA GLY A 250 28.15 8.43 7.09
C GLY A 250 27.27 9.10 8.16
N GLU A 251 27.10 10.42 8.06
CA GLU A 251 26.18 11.20 8.89
C GLU A 251 24.72 10.76 8.72
N LEU A 252 24.32 10.34 7.52
CA LEU A 252 22.99 9.77 7.26
C LEU A 252 22.78 8.45 8.02
N LYS A 253 23.78 7.57 8.07
CA LYS A 253 23.70 6.35 8.90
C LYS A 253 23.60 6.70 10.38
N ALA A 254 24.40 7.66 10.83
CA ALA A 254 24.31 8.15 12.21
C ALA A 254 22.90 8.70 12.51
N LEU A 255 22.29 9.45 11.58
CA LEU A 255 20.93 9.96 11.72
C LEU A 255 19.91 8.83 11.84
N TYR A 256 19.97 7.84 10.95
CA TYR A 256 19.05 6.71 10.96
C TYR A 256 19.20 5.88 12.23
N SER A 257 20.40 5.78 12.80
CA SER A 257 20.63 5.10 14.07
C SER A 257 19.95 5.75 15.27
N LEU A 258 19.63 7.04 15.18
CA LEU A 258 18.94 7.79 16.22
C LEU A 258 17.42 7.67 16.11
N ALA A 259 16.89 7.23 14.96
CA ALA A 259 15.48 7.20 14.66
C ALA A 259 14.72 6.15 15.48
N ASP A 260 13.54 6.53 15.93
CA ASP A 260 12.57 5.65 16.58
C ASP A 260 11.51 5.16 15.56
N LEU A 261 11.34 5.89 14.45
CA LEU A 261 10.47 5.51 13.33
C LEU A 261 11.02 6.05 11.99
N VAL A 262 10.98 5.24 10.94
CA VAL A 262 11.29 5.66 9.56
C VAL A 262 10.07 5.39 8.66
N ILE A 263 9.55 6.41 7.99
CA ILE A 263 8.45 6.29 7.02
C ILE A 263 9.03 6.54 5.63
N THR A 264 9.03 5.53 4.78
CA THR A 264 9.80 5.53 3.53
C THR A 264 9.02 4.97 2.36
N ASN A 265 9.24 5.50 1.16
CA ASN A 265 8.88 4.78 -0.07
C ASN A 265 9.82 3.56 -0.27
N ASP A 266 9.49 2.65 -1.18
CA ASP A 266 10.36 1.52 -1.60
C ASP A 266 11.67 2.02 -2.28
N THR A 267 12.66 2.40 -1.45
CA THR A 267 13.90 3.06 -1.86
C THR A 267 15.09 2.60 -1.01
N GLY A 268 16.32 2.94 -1.45
CA GLY A 268 17.55 2.52 -0.78
C GLY A 268 17.62 2.79 0.73
N PRO A 269 17.19 3.96 1.25
CA PRO A 269 17.22 4.24 2.68
C PRO A 269 16.38 3.30 3.55
N ARG A 270 15.35 2.65 3.01
CA ARG A 270 14.63 1.55 3.68
C ARG A 270 15.61 0.49 4.21
N HIS A 271 16.55 0.06 3.37
CA HIS A 271 17.50 -0.98 3.74
C HIS A 271 18.54 -0.51 4.76
N ILE A 272 18.89 0.78 4.76
CA ILE A 272 19.73 1.38 5.80
C ILE A 272 19.02 1.31 7.15
N ALA A 273 17.74 1.68 7.21
CA ALA A 273 16.94 1.59 8.43
C ALA A 273 16.83 0.15 8.95
N ILE A 274 16.64 -0.84 8.05
CA ILE A 274 16.61 -2.27 8.41
C ILE A 274 17.96 -2.71 8.98
N ALA A 275 19.05 -2.36 8.30
CA ALA A 275 20.41 -2.73 8.72
C ALA A 275 20.84 -2.10 10.05
N LEU A 276 20.17 -1.04 10.46
CA LEU A 276 20.36 -0.37 11.74
C LEU A 276 19.29 -0.78 12.76
N GLU A 277 18.42 -1.74 12.46
CA GLU A 277 17.39 -2.25 13.36
C GLU A 277 16.39 -1.19 13.86
N ARG A 278 15.92 -0.32 12.96
CA ARG A 278 14.90 0.71 13.28
C ARG A 278 13.47 0.20 13.07
N ASN A 279 12.46 0.89 13.63
CA ASN A 279 11.06 0.68 13.25
C ASN A 279 10.76 1.37 11.92
N ILE A 280 10.05 0.70 11.01
CA ILE A 280 9.89 1.16 9.63
C ILE A 280 8.47 0.98 9.14
N ILE A 281 7.97 1.99 8.42
CA ILE A 281 6.78 1.89 7.58
C ILE A 281 7.21 2.09 6.14
N THR A 282 7.08 1.06 5.33
CA THR A 282 7.45 1.09 3.91
C THR A 282 6.22 1.18 3.03
N LEU A 283 6.19 2.18 2.14
CA LEU A 283 5.10 2.45 1.21
C LEU A 283 5.42 1.89 -0.18
N PHE A 284 4.61 0.94 -0.63
CA PHE A 284 4.75 0.30 -1.94
C PHE A 284 3.60 0.68 -2.88
N GLY A 285 3.93 1.11 -4.09
CA GLY A 285 2.93 1.36 -5.13
C GLY A 285 3.15 0.52 -6.38
N PRO A 286 4.06 0.93 -7.28
CA PRO A 286 4.24 0.25 -8.56
C PRO A 286 5.02 -1.06 -8.46
N ASN A 287 5.79 -1.25 -7.39
CA ASN A 287 6.67 -2.40 -7.21
C ASN A 287 6.03 -3.48 -6.35
N ASP A 288 6.37 -4.72 -6.67
CA ASP A 288 6.02 -5.88 -5.85
C ASP A 288 7.00 -5.97 -4.65
N PRO A 289 6.51 -5.93 -3.40
CA PRO A 289 7.36 -6.04 -2.21
C PRO A 289 8.21 -7.32 -2.17
N ALA A 290 7.75 -8.40 -2.81
CA ALA A 290 8.44 -9.69 -2.79
C ALA A 290 9.89 -9.64 -3.31
N TRP A 291 10.22 -8.70 -4.21
CA TRP A 291 11.59 -8.52 -4.72
C TRP A 291 12.59 -8.08 -3.65
N THR A 292 12.12 -7.38 -2.62
CA THR A 292 12.97 -6.75 -1.60
C THR A 292 12.51 -7.14 -0.19
N GLU A 293 11.84 -8.29 -0.06
CA GLU A 293 11.42 -8.83 1.22
C GLU A 293 12.65 -9.24 2.06
N THR A 294 12.60 -8.93 3.35
CA THR A 294 13.67 -9.24 4.32
C THR A 294 13.17 -10.04 5.51
N ASN A 295 11.85 -10.14 5.70
CA ASN A 295 11.18 -10.68 6.89
C ASN A 295 11.61 -9.96 8.18
N TYR A 296 11.96 -8.68 8.08
CA TYR A 296 12.38 -7.88 9.23
C TYR A 296 11.17 -7.56 10.12
N GLU A 297 11.25 -7.91 11.41
CA GLU A 297 10.10 -7.90 12.33
C GLU A 297 9.57 -6.49 12.63
N ASN A 298 10.42 -5.46 12.58
CA ASN A 298 9.99 -4.08 12.89
C ASN A 298 9.64 -3.28 11.62
N GLU A 299 9.24 -3.95 10.54
CA GLU A 299 8.75 -3.32 9.32
C GLU A 299 7.25 -3.61 9.10
N ILE A 300 6.48 -2.54 8.92
CA ILE A 300 5.12 -2.59 8.38
C ILE A 300 5.14 -2.15 6.91
N GLN A 301 4.66 -3.00 6.00
CA GLN A 301 4.64 -2.72 4.57
C GLN A 301 3.21 -2.34 4.11
N ILE A 302 3.00 -1.06 3.76
CA ILE A 302 1.71 -0.58 3.27
C ILE A 302 1.73 -0.58 1.74
N VAL A 303 0.91 -1.44 1.13
CA VAL A 303 0.87 -1.63 -0.32
C VAL A 303 -0.37 -0.98 -0.91
N GLY A 304 -0.17 -0.03 -1.83
CA GLY A 304 -1.20 0.60 -2.63
C GLY A 304 -1.77 -0.36 -3.68
N ASN A 305 -2.61 -1.30 -3.24
CA ASN A 305 -3.15 -2.35 -4.07
C ASN A 305 -4.26 -1.83 -4.99
N VAL A 306 -3.92 -1.60 -6.26
CA VAL A 306 -4.85 -1.16 -7.31
C VAL A 306 -4.71 -2.09 -8.52
N PRO A 307 -5.70 -2.19 -9.43
CA PRO A 307 -5.63 -3.11 -10.57
C PRO A 307 -4.44 -2.89 -11.52
N CYS A 308 -3.79 -1.73 -11.48
CA CYS A 308 -2.60 -1.44 -12.28
C CYS A 308 -1.27 -1.70 -11.55
N ALA A 309 -1.27 -2.19 -10.32
CA ALA A 309 -0.09 -2.50 -9.53
C ALA A 309 -0.03 -4.02 -9.22
N PRO A 310 1.18 -4.62 -9.15
CA PRO A 310 2.48 -4.02 -9.44
C PRO A 310 2.70 -3.88 -10.96
N CYS A 311 3.22 -2.73 -11.43
CA CYS A 311 3.58 -2.50 -12.83
C CYS A 311 5.08 -2.33 -13.09
N ALA A 312 5.88 -2.11 -12.04
CA ALA A 312 7.32 -1.89 -12.08
C ALA A 312 7.78 -0.81 -13.07
N LYS A 313 6.96 0.24 -13.28
CA LYS A 313 7.28 1.35 -14.20
C LYS A 313 7.86 2.52 -13.43
N PRO A 314 8.98 3.14 -13.88
CA PRO A 314 9.62 4.25 -13.19
C PRO A 314 8.78 5.53 -13.17
N THR A 315 7.98 5.74 -14.22
CA THR A 315 7.04 6.87 -14.34
C THR A 315 5.63 6.36 -14.52
N CYS A 316 4.69 6.90 -13.73
CA CYS A 316 3.28 6.56 -13.84
C CYS A 316 2.61 7.38 -14.96
N THR A 317 1.99 6.71 -15.93
CA THR A 317 1.23 7.37 -17.01
C THR A 317 -0.25 7.55 -16.70
N LYS A 318 -0.70 7.12 -15.51
CA LYS A 318 -2.10 7.23 -15.09
C LYS A 318 -2.34 8.59 -14.42
N PRO A 319 -3.40 9.34 -14.79
CA PRO A 319 -3.61 10.71 -14.32
C PRO A 319 -3.69 10.90 -12.79
N GLN A 320 -4.06 9.85 -12.06
CA GLN A 320 -4.32 9.93 -10.62
C GLN A 320 -3.31 9.17 -9.77
N HIS A 321 -2.30 8.51 -10.37
CA HIS A 321 -1.32 7.72 -9.61
C HIS A 321 -1.96 6.83 -8.51
N LEU A 322 -2.96 6.03 -8.90
CA LEU A 322 -3.91 5.41 -7.97
C LEU A 322 -3.26 4.56 -6.87
N CYS A 323 -2.17 3.84 -7.17
CA CYS A 323 -1.46 3.01 -6.18
C CYS A 323 -0.99 3.86 -4.98
N MET A 324 -0.16 4.87 -5.21
CA MET A 324 0.31 5.75 -4.13
C MET A 324 -0.83 6.59 -3.54
N GLN A 325 -1.86 6.94 -4.33
CA GLN A 325 -3.03 7.65 -3.79
C GLN A 325 -3.93 6.79 -2.91
N SER A 326 -3.95 5.47 -3.08
CA SER A 326 -4.75 4.54 -2.27
C SER A 326 -4.20 4.36 -0.86
N ILE A 327 -2.89 4.53 -0.67
CA ILE A 327 -2.26 4.59 0.65
C ILE A 327 -2.71 5.88 1.34
N THR A 328 -3.55 5.78 2.37
CA THR A 328 -4.10 6.95 3.07
C THR A 328 -3.19 7.37 4.23
N VAL A 329 -3.41 8.59 4.75
CA VAL A 329 -2.62 9.10 5.90
C VAL A 329 -2.94 8.27 7.14
N GLU A 330 -4.21 7.89 7.30
CA GLU A 330 -4.71 7.12 8.43
C GLU A 330 -4.01 5.75 8.52
N MET A 331 -3.85 5.05 7.38
CA MET A 331 -3.11 3.77 7.33
C MET A 331 -1.67 3.92 7.84
N VAL A 332 -1.01 5.04 7.52
CA VAL A 332 0.37 5.32 7.95
C VAL A 332 0.41 5.70 9.43
N CYS A 333 -0.52 6.54 9.89
CA CYS A 333 -0.61 6.94 11.31
C CYS A 333 -0.95 5.75 12.23
N ASP A 334 -1.83 4.85 11.82
CA ASP A 334 -2.17 3.64 12.57
C ASP A 334 -0.97 2.70 12.70
N ALA A 335 -0.23 2.50 11.61
CA ALA A 335 1.03 1.76 11.62
C ALA A 335 2.09 2.42 12.51
N ALA A 336 2.16 3.76 12.51
CA ALA A 336 3.09 4.51 13.35
C ALA A 336 2.76 4.36 14.83
N LYS A 337 1.47 4.43 15.19
CA LYS A 337 0.98 4.18 16.56
C LYS A 337 1.37 2.78 17.05
N GLU A 338 1.24 1.77 16.21
CA GLU A 338 1.59 0.38 16.56
C GLU A 338 3.08 0.23 16.86
N LEU A 339 3.94 0.74 15.97
CA LEU A 339 5.40 0.64 16.12
C LEU A 339 5.93 1.48 17.29
N LEU A 340 5.43 2.70 17.47
CA LEU A 340 5.85 3.58 18.57
C LEU A 340 5.36 3.08 19.95
N ALA A 341 4.28 2.30 20.01
CA ALA A 341 3.81 1.66 21.24
C ALA A 341 4.64 0.43 21.66
N GLY A 342 5.72 0.10 20.93
CA GLY A 342 6.58 -1.05 21.25
C GLY A 342 5.93 -2.42 21.02
N ARG A 343 4.82 -2.47 20.26
CA ARG A 343 4.18 -3.74 19.91
C ARG A 343 4.96 -4.36 18.75
N ARG A 344 5.65 -5.47 19.01
CA ARG A 344 6.28 -6.29 17.95
C ARG A 344 5.18 -6.74 16.99
N SER A 345 5.24 -6.32 15.73
CA SER A 345 4.24 -6.66 14.74
C SER A 345 4.81 -7.66 13.73
N ARG A 346 3.93 -8.50 13.17
CA ARG A 346 4.26 -9.21 11.92
C ARG A 346 4.16 -8.20 10.78
N PRO A 347 4.85 -8.40 9.63
CA PRO A 347 4.65 -7.56 8.46
C PRO A 347 3.17 -7.51 8.09
N LYS A 348 2.53 -6.36 8.36
CA LYS A 348 1.14 -6.11 7.97
C LYS A 348 1.14 -5.60 6.54
N ILE A 349 0.98 -6.53 5.60
CA ILE A 349 0.73 -6.17 4.21
C ILE A 349 -0.72 -5.69 4.12
N PHE A 350 -0.95 -4.38 4.07
CA PHE A 350 -2.29 -3.81 3.81
C PHE A 350 -2.71 -3.98 2.33
N ALA A 351 -2.37 -5.12 1.72
CA ALA A 351 -2.73 -5.44 0.36
C ALA A 351 -4.12 -6.09 0.26
N GLN A 352 -4.57 -6.93 1.20
CA GLN A 352 -5.96 -7.42 1.37
C GLN A 352 -6.10 -8.01 2.79
N PRO A 353 -7.30 -8.09 3.39
CA PRO A 353 -7.51 -9.11 4.41
C PRO A 353 -7.27 -10.47 3.74
N GLU A 354 -6.17 -11.15 4.06
CA GLU A 354 -6.02 -12.56 3.71
C GLU A 354 -7.07 -13.34 4.48
N PHE A 355 -8.17 -13.70 3.82
CA PHE A 355 -9.15 -14.58 4.44
C PHE A 355 -8.58 -15.99 4.52
N GLU A 356 -8.57 -16.57 5.71
CA GLU A 356 -8.24 -17.98 5.92
C GLU A 356 -9.42 -18.85 5.46
N LYS A 357 -9.15 -19.88 4.66
CA LYS A 357 -10.15 -20.92 4.34
C LYS A 357 -10.24 -21.89 5.50
N THR A 358 -11.36 -21.90 6.21
CA THR A 358 -11.65 -22.93 7.23
C THR A 358 -12.27 -24.18 6.59
N SER A 359 -12.90 -24.04 5.42
CA SER A 359 -13.30 -25.13 4.52
C SER A 359 -13.29 -24.63 3.07
N GLU A 360 -13.58 -25.51 2.09
CA GLU A 360 -13.76 -25.08 0.68
C GLU A 360 -14.84 -24.02 0.49
N SER A 361 -15.74 -23.89 1.46
CA SER A 361 -17.01 -23.19 1.35
C SER A 361 -17.20 -22.12 2.43
N PHE A 362 -16.18 -21.87 3.27
CA PHE A 362 -16.18 -20.91 4.37
C PHE A 362 -14.81 -20.23 4.48
N VAL A 363 -14.81 -18.90 4.48
CA VAL A 363 -13.63 -18.07 4.65
C VAL A 363 -13.80 -17.04 5.78
N ILE A 364 -12.73 -16.75 6.49
CA ILE A 364 -12.74 -15.88 7.69
C ILE A 364 -11.52 -14.94 7.75
N ASP A 365 -11.71 -13.72 8.21
CA ASP A 365 -10.61 -12.83 8.59
C ASP A 365 -9.88 -13.44 9.79
N PRO A 366 -8.57 -13.75 9.68
CA PRO A 366 -7.79 -14.39 10.74
C PRO A 366 -7.88 -13.66 12.08
N ASN A 367 -7.99 -12.33 12.06
CA ASN A 367 -8.11 -11.52 13.28
C ASN A 367 -9.41 -11.77 14.05
N HIS A 368 -10.43 -12.28 13.38
CA HIS A 368 -11.75 -12.56 13.94
C HIS A 368 -11.99 -14.06 14.17
N LYS A 369 -11.03 -14.92 13.80
CA LYS A 369 -11.16 -16.38 13.91
C LYS A 369 -11.42 -16.84 15.34
N THR A 370 -10.63 -16.37 16.29
CA THR A 370 -10.76 -16.75 17.70
C THR A 370 -12.13 -16.33 18.25
N THR A 371 -12.55 -15.09 17.97
CA THR A 371 -13.81 -14.55 18.48
C THR A 371 -15.03 -15.23 17.87
N LEU A 372 -15.03 -15.46 16.56
CA LEU A 372 -16.10 -16.22 15.90
C LEU A 372 -16.12 -17.68 16.34
N SER A 373 -14.96 -18.28 16.63
CA SER A 373 -14.89 -19.65 17.19
C SER A 373 -15.50 -19.74 18.58
N ARG A 374 -15.30 -18.73 19.46
CA ARG A 374 -15.95 -18.66 20.78
C ARG A 374 -17.48 -18.56 20.68
N LEU A 375 -17.99 -17.91 19.64
CA LEU A 375 -19.42 -17.85 19.34
C LEU A 375 -19.96 -19.10 18.63
N GLY A 376 -19.12 -20.11 18.40
CA GLY A 376 -19.48 -21.32 17.67
C GLY A 376 -19.65 -21.11 16.16
N LEU A 377 -19.32 -19.94 15.60
CA LEU A 377 -19.49 -19.58 14.20
C LEU A 377 -18.36 -20.12 13.31
N THR A 378 -18.15 -21.44 13.34
CA THR A 378 -17.03 -22.13 12.67
C THR A 378 -17.43 -22.86 11.39
N SER A 379 -18.73 -23.00 11.12
CA SER A 379 -19.28 -23.69 9.94
C SER A 379 -20.53 -22.99 9.39
N ILE A 380 -20.92 -23.30 8.16
CA ILE A 380 -22.16 -22.77 7.56
C ILE A 380 -23.37 -23.16 8.43
N ASP A 381 -23.47 -24.42 8.86
CA ASP A 381 -24.61 -24.87 9.67
C ASP A 381 -24.70 -24.15 11.01
N ALA A 382 -23.56 -23.86 11.65
CA ALA A 382 -23.54 -23.07 12.86
C ALA A 382 -23.97 -21.61 12.63
N VAL A 383 -23.53 -20.99 11.53
CA VAL A 383 -23.97 -19.63 11.15
C VAL A 383 -25.47 -19.56 10.87
N PHE A 384 -26.04 -20.60 10.25
CA PHE A 384 -27.48 -20.67 9.97
C PHE A 384 -28.31 -21.03 11.21
N SER A 385 -27.72 -21.67 12.21
CA SER A 385 -28.36 -21.97 13.50
C SER A 385 -28.16 -20.87 14.55
N PHE A 386 -27.40 -19.82 14.22
CA PHE A 386 -27.08 -18.74 15.15
C PHE A 386 -28.24 -17.76 15.34
N GLU A 387 -28.80 -17.76 16.54
CA GLU A 387 -29.95 -16.92 16.91
C GLU A 387 -29.65 -15.96 18.09
N ALA A 388 -28.45 -16.01 18.66
CA ALA A 388 -27.99 -15.09 19.72
C ALA A 388 -27.62 -13.70 19.17
N ALA A 389 -28.56 -13.06 18.47
CA ALA A 389 -28.38 -11.79 17.78
C ALA A 389 -29.68 -10.99 17.70
N LYS A 390 -29.54 -9.66 17.59
CA LYS A 390 -30.67 -8.78 17.30
C LYS A 390 -31.12 -8.97 15.85
N ASN A 391 -32.37 -9.38 15.66
CA ASN A 391 -32.97 -9.53 14.33
C ASN A 391 -33.32 -8.16 13.72
N LEU A 392 -32.80 -7.89 12.52
CA LEU A 392 -33.01 -6.64 11.77
C LEU A 392 -33.90 -6.82 10.54
N THR A 393 -34.60 -7.96 10.46
CA THR A 393 -35.50 -8.27 9.35
C THR A 393 -36.70 -7.33 9.36
N LYS A 394 -36.97 -6.69 8.22
CA LYS A 394 -38.14 -5.82 8.02
C LYS A 394 -39.25 -6.63 7.36
N SER A 395 -40.52 -6.23 7.54
CA SER A 395 -41.69 -6.85 6.90
C SER A 395 -41.59 -6.98 5.37
N ASN A 396 -40.84 -6.08 4.72
CA ASN A 396 -40.64 -6.06 3.26
C ASN A 396 -39.38 -6.83 2.79
N LEU A 397 -38.69 -7.57 3.68
CA LEU A 397 -37.53 -8.38 3.28
C LEU A 397 -38.02 -9.69 2.65
N ALA A 398 -37.38 -10.11 1.56
CA ALA A 398 -37.74 -11.37 0.91
C ALA A 398 -37.49 -12.56 1.86
N ALA A 399 -38.41 -13.53 1.87
CA ALA A 399 -38.38 -14.66 2.81
C ALA A 399 -37.06 -15.46 2.81
N PHE A 400 -36.38 -15.53 1.66
CA PHE A 400 -35.08 -16.20 1.52
C PHE A 400 -33.90 -15.43 2.14
N ARG A 401 -34.10 -14.25 2.75
CA ARG A 401 -33.04 -13.39 3.28
C ARG A 401 -33.31 -13.05 4.74
N SER A 402 -32.28 -13.15 5.59
CA SER A 402 -32.31 -12.64 6.97
C SER A 402 -31.12 -11.72 7.26
N ARG A 403 -31.30 -10.84 8.25
CA ARG A 403 -30.27 -9.89 8.71
C ARG A 403 -30.23 -9.89 10.24
N LEU A 404 -29.06 -10.17 10.78
CA LEU A 404 -28.80 -10.20 12.22
C LEU A 404 -27.70 -9.19 12.57
N GLN A 405 -27.76 -8.66 13.78
CA GLN A 405 -26.72 -7.81 14.36
C GLN A 405 -26.32 -8.37 15.72
N PHE A 406 -25.03 -8.51 15.98
CA PHE A 406 -24.51 -8.98 17.26
C PHE A 406 -23.19 -8.29 17.57
N GLU A 407 -22.83 -8.31 18.84
CA GLU A 407 -21.61 -7.69 19.35
C GLU A 407 -20.57 -8.76 19.60
N ILE A 408 -19.31 -8.40 19.42
CA ILE A 408 -18.18 -9.28 19.71
C ILE A 408 -17.18 -8.55 20.60
N GLU A 409 -16.39 -9.32 21.34
CA GLU A 409 -15.26 -8.77 22.08
C GLU A 409 -14.28 -8.10 21.10
N PRO A 410 -13.81 -6.88 21.41
CA PRO A 410 -12.85 -6.16 20.58
C PRO A 410 -11.62 -7.00 20.22
N VAL A 411 -11.16 -6.86 18.97
CA VAL A 411 -9.80 -7.27 18.60
C VAL A 411 -8.76 -6.27 19.13
N GLU A 412 -9.16 -5.02 19.43
CA GLU A 412 -8.31 -3.95 19.97
C GLU A 412 -8.84 -3.40 21.31
N PRO A 413 -7.99 -3.13 22.32
CA PRO A 413 -8.48 -2.65 23.60
C PRO A 413 -9.18 -1.29 23.46
N GLN A 414 -10.43 -1.21 23.97
CA GLN A 414 -11.30 -0.02 24.14
C GLN A 414 -12.41 0.27 23.09
N SER A 415 -12.91 -0.71 22.32
CA SER A 415 -14.09 -0.49 21.45
C SER A 415 -15.00 -1.71 21.32
N GLN A 416 -16.32 -1.56 21.42
CA GLN A 416 -17.25 -2.63 21.06
C GLN A 416 -17.32 -2.80 19.54
N THR A 417 -17.00 -3.98 19.02
CA THR A 417 -17.14 -4.28 17.59
C THR A 417 -18.53 -4.86 17.32
N ILE A 418 -19.33 -4.14 16.52
CA ILE A 418 -20.66 -4.60 16.10
C ILE A 418 -20.55 -5.27 14.73
N LEU A 419 -21.07 -6.48 14.60
CA LEU A 419 -21.12 -7.23 13.36
C LEU A 419 -22.54 -7.34 12.80
N PHE A 420 -22.64 -7.36 11.47
CA PHE A 420 -23.86 -7.66 10.74
C PHE A 420 -23.71 -8.96 9.97
N LEU A 421 -24.62 -9.91 10.20
CA LEU A 421 -24.72 -11.16 9.46
C LEU A 421 -25.90 -11.10 8.51
N LYS A 422 -25.65 -11.32 7.22
CA LYS A 422 -26.66 -11.48 6.18
C LYS A 422 -26.67 -12.94 5.74
N ARG A 423 -27.82 -13.61 5.87
CA ARG A 423 -28.00 -15.00 5.41
C ARG A 423 -28.96 -15.03 4.21
N TYR A 424 -28.72 -15.97 3.32
CA TYR A 424 -29.55 -16.29 2.17
C TYR A 424 -29.85 -17.79 2.18
N GLU A 425 -31.13 -18.19 2.24
CA GLU A 425 -31.55 -19.59 2.26
C GLU A 425 -32.51 -19.89 1.11
N ASN A 426 -32.15 -20.85 0.28
CA ASN A 426 -32.85 -21.28 -0.93
C ASN A 426 -33.30 -20.09 -1.80
N PRO A 427 -32.38 -19.20 -2.22
CA PRO A 427 -32.75 -18.06 -3.04
C PRO A 427 -33.39 -18.52 -4.36
N PRO A 428 -34.49 -17.89 -4.82
CA PRO A 428 -35.17 -18.30 -6.04
C PRO A 428 -34.24 -18.35 -7.25
N ILE A 429 -34.44 -19.32 -8.14
CA ILE A 429 -33.59 -19.56 -9.33
C ILE A 429 -33.44 -18.27 -10.18
N LEU A 430 -34.52 -17.50 -10.34
CA LEU A 430 -34.49 -16.24 -11.09
C LEU A 430 -33.54 -15.20 -10.48
N VAL A 431 -33.41 -15.17 -9.14
CA VAL A 431 -32.45 -14.29 -8.45
C VAL A 431 -31.03 -14.74 -8.75
N GLN A 432 -30.77 -16.05 -8.68
CA GLN A 432 -29.46 -16.63 -8.96
C GLN A 432 -29.03 -16.37 -10.41
N LEU A 433 -29.90 -16.68 -11.39
CA LEU A 433 -29.63 -16.41 -12.82
C LEU A 433 -29.32 -14.93 -13.08
N ARG A 434 -30.08 -14.02 -12.46
CA ARG A 434 -29.83 -12.58 -12.57
C ARG A 434 -28.46 -12.19 -12.01
N ASN A 435 -28.06 -12.78 -10.88
CA ASN A 435 -26.74 -12.56 -10.30
C ASN A 435 -25.65 -13.10 -11.23
N TRP A 436 -25.83 -14.29 -11.80
CA TRP A 436 -24.82 -14.89 -12.70
C TRP A 436 -24.64 -14.07 -13.97
N LEU A 437 -25.73 -13.59 -14.56
CA LEU A 437 -25.68 -12.66 -15.69
C LEU A 437 -25.00 -11.35 -15.33
N ALA A 438 -25.27 -10.80 -14.15
CA ALA A 438 -24.68 -9.53 -13.72
C ALA A 438 -23.18 -9.63 -13.42
N HIS A 439 -22.71 -10.77 -12.91
CA HIS A 439 -21.33 -10.99 -12.52
C HIS A 439 -20.54 -11.89 -13.48
N ARG A 440 -21.16 -12.36 -14.58
CA ARG A 440 -20.54 -13.21 -15.62
C ARG A 440 -19.94 -14.52 -15.08
N SER A 441 -20.50 -15.03 -14.01
CA SER A 441 -19.97 -16.19 -13.29
C SER A 441 -21.03 -16.73 -12.34
N ARG A 442 -21.01 -18.05 -12.09
CA ARG A 442 -21.88 -18.67 -11.10
C ARG A 442 -21.49 -18.14 -9.71
N LYS A 443 -22.36 -17.36 -9.09
CA LYS A 443 -22.11 -16.70 -7.80
C LYS A 443 -23.31 -16.78 -6.89
N SER A 444 -23.03 -16.99 -5.60
CA SER A 444 -24.02 -16.97 -4.55
C SER A 444 -24.45 -15.53 -4.25
N CYS A 445 -25.57 -15.36 -3.57
CA CYS A 445 -26.06 -14.05 -3.16
C CYS A 445 -25.07 -13.34 -2.22
N ALA A 446 -24.40 -14.08 -1.33
CA ALA A 446 -23.36 -13.54 -0.48
C ALA A 446 -22.08 -13.20 -1.27
N ALA A 447 -21.65 -14.03 -2.23
CA ALA A 447 -20.47 -13.75 -3.04
C ALA A 447 -20.61 -12.44 -3.84
N CYS A 448 -21.81 -12.17 -4.37
CA CYS A 448 -22.12 -10.89 -5.03
C CYS A 448 -21.90 -9.66 -4.14
N GLU A 449 -22.04 -9.80 -2.83
CA GLU A 449 -21.81 -8.74 -1.85
C GLU A 449 -20.37 -8.75 -1.31
N PHE A 450 -19.75 -9.92 -1.22
CA PHE A 450 -18.41 -10.13 -0.69
C PHE A 450 -17.33 -9.60 -1.63
N GLU A 451 -17.39 -9.90 -2.94
CA GLU A 451 -16.33 -9.48 -3.86
C GLU A 451 -16.12 -7.96 -3.92
N PRO A 452 -17.16 -7.11 -3.99
CA PRO A 452 -16.96 -5.67 -3.97
C PRO A 452 -16.32 -5.17 -2.67
N THR A 453 -16.50 -5.85 -1.52
CA THR A 453 -15.79 -5.49 -0.26
C THR A 453 -14.28 -5.69 -0.35
N ARG A 454 -13.80 -6.47 -1.33
CA ARG A 454 -12.38 -6.68 -1.61
C ARG A 454 -11.88 -5.76 -2.72
N GLU A 455 -12.64 -5.63 -3.81
CA GLU A 455 -12.24 -4.87 -4.99
C GLU A 455 -12.36 -3.34 -4.81
N LEU A 456 -13.36 -2.86 -4.07
CA LEU A 456 -13.63 -1.41 -3.95
C LEU A 456 -12.64 -0.70 -3.02
N PRO A 457 -12.27 -1.24 -1.85
CA PRO A 457 -11.22 -0.64 -1.01
C PRO A 457 -9.87 -0.54 -1.74
N ALA A 458 -9.52 -1.56 -2.53
CA ALA A 458 -8.36 -1.54 -3.43
C ALA A 458 -8.42 -0.35 -4.43
N ALA A 459 -9.61 0.09 -4.82
CA ALA A 459 -9.79 1.27 -5.66
C ALA A 459 -9.91 2.60 -4.89
N GLY A 460 -9.67 2.60 -3.57
CA GLY A 460 -9.83 3.76 -2.69
C GLY A 460 -11.29 4.13 -2.43
N ILE A 461 -12.20 3.16 -2.50
CA ILE A 461 -13.61 3.29 -2.13
C ILE A 461 -13.84 2.54 -0.84
N ASN A 462 -14.05 3.28 0.24
CA ASN A 462 -14.26 2.65 1.54
C ASN A 462 -15.60 1.90 1.55
N THR A 463 -15.58 0.71 2.14
CA THR A 463 -16.74 -0.17 2.30
C THR A 463 -16.71 -0.77 3.71
N PRO A 464 -17.83 -1.32 4.22
CA PRO A 464 -17.79 -2.15 5.42
C PRO A 464 -16.75 -3.27 5.27
N LYS A 465 -15.97 -3.50 6.33
CA LYS A 465 -14.98 -4.58 6.35
C LYS A 465 -15.71 -5.92 6.36
N ALA A 466 -15.42 -6.79 5.40
CA ALA A 466 -15.91 -8.16 5.43
C ALA A 466 -15.08 -8.99 6.42
N ILE A 467 -15.77 -9.74 7.28
CA ILE A 467 -15.19 -10.56 8.34
C ILE A 467 -15.24 -12.04 7.99
N ALA A 468 -16.36 -12.50 7.43
CA ALA A 468 -16.50 -13.89 7.01
C ALA A 468 -17.49 -14.01 5.85
N HIS A 469 -17.30 -15.06 5.06
CA HIS A 469 -18.19 -15.40 3.96
C HIS A 469 -18.26 -16.91 3.83
N GLY A 470 -19.45 -17.44 3.54
CA GLY A 470 -19.59 -18.85 3.19
C GLY A 470 -20.73 -19.07 2.21
N GLU A 471 -20.64 -20.17 1.48
CA GLU A 471 -21.62 -20.58 0.49
C GLU A 471 -21.75 -22.09 0.42
N GLN A 472 -22.96 -22.58 0.17
CA GLN A 472 -23.28 -23.98 0.04
C GLN A 472 -24.14 -24.15 -1.21
N TRP A 473 -23.68 -25.00 -2.10
CA TRP A 473 -24.32 -25.29 -3.38
C TRP A 473 -24.98 -26.67 -3.35
N GLY A 474 -26.12 -26.80 -4.02
CA GLY A 474 -26.57 -28.08 -4.54
C GLY A 474 -25.80 -28.43 -5.83
N LEU A 475 -26.37 -29.29 -6.67
CA LEU A 475 -25.72 -29.68 -7.93
C LEU A 475 -25.42 -28.44 -8.82
N LEU A 476 -26.39 -27.54 -8.97
CA LEU A 476 -26.28 -26.35 -9.83
C LEU A 476 -26.73 -25.04 -9.16
N ILE A 477 -27.61 -25.12 -8.18
CA ILE A 477 -28.24 -23.95 -7.54
C ILE A 477 -27.72 -23.72 -6.12
N GLU A 478 -27.69 -22.46 -5.73
CA GLU A 478 -27.34 -22.02 -4.38
C GLU A 478 -28.38 -22.56 -3.39
N LYS A 479 -27.91 -23.23 -2.33
CA LYS A 479 -28.75 -23.65 -1.20
C LYS A 479 -28.69 -22.62 -0.08
N ARG A 480 -27.49 -22.26 0.36
CA ARG A 480 -27.28 -21.34 1.48
C ARG A 480 -26.06 -20.47 1.21
N SER A 481 -26.10 -19.21 1.61
CA SER A 481 -24.88 -18.40 1.68
C SER A 481 -24.99 -17.31 2.73
N PHE A 482 -23.85 -16.84 3.22
CA PHE A 482 -23.82 -15.75 4.18
C PHE A 482 -22.60 -14.83 3.99
N ILE A 483 -22.73 -13.61 4.51
CA ILE A 483 -21.64 -12.67 4.69
C ILE A 483 -21.75 -11.99 6.06
N ILE A 484 -20.63 -11.88 6.76
CA ILE A 484 -20.48 -11.11 7.99
C ILE A 484 -19.64 -9.87 7.67
N THR A 485 -20.15 -8.69 8.04
CA THR A 485 -19.44 -7.42 7.88
C THR A 485 -19.42 -6.63 9.18
N GLU A 486 -18.36 -5.89 9.40
CA GLU A 486 -18.23 -4.97 10.52
C GLU A 486 -19.08 -3.70 10.31
N LYS A 487 -19.68 -3.20 11.40
CA LYS A 487 -20.29 -1.86 11.42
C LYS A 487 -19.18 -0.82 11.30
N ILE A 488 -19.40 0.17 10.44
CA ILE A 488 -18.49 1.32 10.35
C ILE A 488 -18.72 2.21 11.59
N PRO A 489 -17.71 2.40 12.46
CA PRO A 489 -17.82 3.26 13.64
C PRO A 489 -18.09 4.71 13.22
N ASP A 490 -18.89 5.43 14.02
CA ASP A 490 -19.16 6.87 13.89
C ASP A 490 -19.58 7.37 12.50
N ALA A 491 -20.11 6.47 11.67
CA ALA A 491 -20.57 6.76 10.33
C ALA A 491 -22.09 6.62 10.23
N GLU A 492 -22.71 7.64 9.64
CA GLU A 492 -24.16 7.69 9.42
C GLU A 492 -24.47 7.88 7.93
N ALA A 493 -25.63 7.38 7.49
CA ALA A 493 -26.12 7.66 6.14
C ALA A 493 -26.30 9.17 5.97
N ILE A 494 -25.82 9.71 4.84
CA ILE A 494 -25.91 11.15 4.53
C ILE A 494 -27.37 11.63 4.55
N GLU A 495 -28.32 10.76 4.20
CA GLU A 495 -29.75 11.06 4.27
C GLU A 495 -30.25 11.37 5.69
N ARG A 496 -29.69 10.69 6.71
CA ARG A 496 -30.11 10.86 8.10
C ARG A 496 -29.42 12.05 8.75
N ARG A 497 -28.13 12.19 8.51
CA ARG A 497 -27.31 13.22 9.15
C ARG A 497 -26.29 13.78 8.18
N LEU A 498 -26.48 15.03 7.84
CA LEU A 498 -25.45 15.85 7.20
C LEU A 498 -24.51 16.42 8.29
N PRO A 499 -23.28 16.81 7.92
CA PRO A 499 -22.40 17.54 8.84
C PRO A 499 -23.07 18.79 9.42
N ASN A 500 -22.75 19.13 10.67
CA ASN A 500 -23.41 20.22 11.41
C ASN A 500 -23.37 21.58 10.69
N TYR A 501 -22.40 21.83 9.81
CA TYR A 501 -22.35 23.05 8.99
C TYR A 501 -23.43 23.13 7.90
N PHE A 502 -24.27 22.10 7.72
CA PHE A 502 -25.50 22.16 6.94
C PHE A 502 -26.69 22.73 7.72
N ASP A 503 -26.59 22.83 9.04
CA ASP A 503 -27.61 23.38 9.91
C ASP A 503 -27.53 24.91 9.98
N GLY A 504 -28.66 25.55 10.29
CA GLY A 504 -28.76 26.99 10.44
C GLY A 504 -28.60 27.82 9.16
N PRO A 505 -28.69 29.17 9.27
CA PRO A 505 -28.48 30.08 8.16
C PRO A 505 -27.03 30.03 7.66
N PRO A 506 -26.80 30.07 6.34
CA PRO A 506 -25.47 29.89 5.77
C PRO A 506 -24.55 31.10 6.06
N THR A 507 -23.48 30.85 6.83
CA THR A 507 -22.32 31.76 6.95
C THR A 507 -21.33 31.54 5.79
N LEU A 508 -20.43 32.50 5.54
CA LEU A 508 -19.37 32.34 4.53
C LEU A 508 -18.51 31.09 4.76
N GLU A 509 -18.20 30.77 6.01
CA GLU A 509 -17.44 29.60 6.40
C GLU A 509 -18.22 28.30 6.16
N SER A 510 -19.48 28.23 6.61
CA SER A 510 -20.33 27.07 6.38
C SER A 510 -20.53 26.79 4.88
N LEU A 511 -20.63 27.84 4.05
CA LEU A 511 -20.71 27.69 2.59
C LEU A 511 -19.43 27.12 1.98
N LYS A 512 -18.25 27.49 2.49
CA LYS A 512 -16.97 26.90 2.06
C LYS A 512 -16.92 25.41 2.42
N LEU A 513 -17.31 25.05 3.64
CA LEU A 513 -17.34 23.67 4.13
C LEU A 513 -18.35 22.81 3.34
N ARG A 514 -19.57 23.30 3.11
CA ARG A 514 -20.59 22.63 2.27
C ARG A 514 -20.05 22.36 0.86
N ARG A 515 -19.42 23.36 0.23
CA ARG A 515 -18.83 23.21 -1.11
C ARG A 515 -17.71 22.16 -1.13
N ASN A 516 -16.86 22.14 -0.10
CA ASN A 516 -15.80 21.14 0.04
C ASN A 516 -16.40 19.73 0.17
N PHE A 517 -17.39 19.55 1.05
CA PHE A 517 -18.11 18.29 1.25
C PHE A 517 -18.72 17.78 -0.06
N ILE A 518 -19.45 18.63 -0.78
CA ILE A 518 -20.04 18.30 -2.09
C ILE A 518 -18.95 17.88 -3.09
N GLY A 519 -17.82 18.59 -3.12
CA GLY A 519 -16.69 18.25 -3.98
C GLY A 519 -16.02 16.92 -3.62
N ARG A 520 -15.95 16.56 -2.34
CA ARG A 520 -15.43 15.25 -1.88
C ARG A 520 -16.40 14.13 -2.19
N LEU A 521 -17.70 14.30 -1.91
CA LEU A 521 -18.75 13.34 -2.25
C LEU A 521 -18.79 13.07 -3.76
N ALA A 522 -18.69 14.11 -4.58
CA ALA A 522 -18.62 14.00 -6.03
C ALA A 522 -17.42 13.18 -6.51
N ARG A 523 -16.23 13.42 -5.92
CA ARG A 523 -15.02 12.65 -6.22
C ARG A 523 -15.13 11.21 -5.75
N PHE A 524 -15.74 10.95 -4.60
CA PHE A 524 -16.01 9.60 -4.12
C PHE A 524 -16.89 8.80 -5.10
N VAL A 525 -18.03 9.38 -5.51
CA VAL A 525 -18.92 8.77 -6.53
C VAL A 525 -18.20 8.64 -7.89
N GLY A 526 -17.37 9.62 -8.25
CA GLY A 526 -16.54 9.60 -9.46
C GLY A 526 -15.56 8.43 -9.47
N LYS A 527 -14.79 8.26 -8.40
CA LYS A 527 -13.88 7.13 -8.20
C LYS A 527 -14.62 5.80 -8.25
N PHE A 528 -15.77 5.69 -7.58
CA PHE A 528 -16.60 4.49 -7.61
C PHE A 528 -16.98 4.13 -9.06
N HIS A 529 -17.45 5.09 -9.85
CA HIS A 529 -17.79 4.84 -11.24
C HIS A 529 -16.59 4.54 -12.16
N GLN A 530 -15.38 5.01 -11.82
CA GLN A 530 -14.14 4.72 -12.55
C GLN A 530 -13.69 3.25 -12.41
N THR A 531 -14.11 2.57 -11.34
CA THR A 531 -13.88 1.11 -11.17
C THR A 531 -14.66 0.25 -12.17
N GLY A 532 -15.61 0.84 -12.88
CA GLY A 532 -16.58 0.14 -13.73
C GLY A 532 -17.82 -0.36 -12.98
N TYR A 533 -17.85 -0.28 -11.64
CA TYR A 533 -19.04 -0.60 -10.85
C TYR A 533 -20.15 0.46 -10.98
N ARG A 534 -21.41 0.01 -10.88
CA ARG A 534 -22.62 0.81 -10.74
C ARG A 534 -23.45 0.24 -9.60
N HIS A 535 -24.14 1.09 -8.84
CA HIS A 535 -24.78 0.69 -7.58
C HIS A 535 -26.24 0.25 -7.73
N ARG A 536 -26.89 0.46 -8.89
CA ARG A 536 -28.35 0.24 -9.12
C ARG A 536 -29.29 1.06 -8.22
N ASP A 537 -28.82 1.53 -7.07
CA ASP A 537 -29.57 2.15 -5.99
C ASP A 537 -28.74 3.20 -5.22
N LEU A 538 -27.99 4.04 -5.93
CA LEU A 538 -27.05 4.99 -5.33
C LEU A 538 -27.74 6.23 -4.71
N TYR A 539 -28.56 6.03 -3.68
CA TYR A 539 -29.15 7.11 -2.88
C TYR A 539 -28.25 7.49 -1.71
N PHE A 540 -28.49 8.67 -1.10
CA PHE A 540 -27.81 9.11 0.12
C PHE A 540 -27.98 8.16 1.31
N SER A 541 -29.01 7.30 1.30
CA SER A 541 -29.20 6.24 2.28
C SER A 541 -28.14 5.12 2.21
N HIS A 542 -27.44 4.99 1.07
CA HIS A 542 -26.40 3.99 0.83
C HIS A 542 -24.98 4.57 0.83
N ILE A 543 -24.84 5.87 1.10
CA ILE A 543 -23.54 6.52 1.27
C ILE A 543 -23.46 7.01 2.71
N PHE A 544 -22.53 6.43 3.45
CA PHE A 544 -22.28 6.77 4.83
C PHE A 544 -21.15 7.79 4.92
N TYR A 545 -21.24 8.70 5.88
CA TYR A 545 -20.21 9.70 6.15
C TYR A 545 -19.72 9.54 7.58
N HIS A 546 -18.42 9.33 7.73
CA HIS A 546 -17.70 9.26 8.99
C HIS A 546 -17.20 10.65 9.33
N SER A 547 -17.80 11.29 10.35
CA SER A 547 -17.54 12.71 10.64
C SER A 547 -16.14 12.96 11.19
N SER A 548 -15.65 12.07 12.09
CA SER A 548 -14.35 12.23 12.75
C SER A 548 -13.18 11.98 11.81
N GLY A 549 -13.27 10.96 10.95
CA GLY A 549 -12.24 10.61 9.96
C GLY A 549 -12.51 11.17 8.57
N ASP A 550 -13.47 12.09 8.43
CA ASP A 550 -13.75 12.85 7.21
C ASP A 550 -13.87 12.01 5.92
N ALA A 551 -14.54 10.85 5.99
CA ALA A 551 -14.53 9.83 4.94
C ALA A 551 -15.93 9.36 4.53
N PHE A 552 -16.08 8.96 3.26
CA PHE A 552 -17.31 8.36 2.73
C PHE A 552 -17.18 6.85 2.61
N TYR A 553 -18.25 6.13 2.90
CA TYR A 553 -18.36 4.69 2.77
C TYR A 553 -19.55 4.30 1.89
N LEU A 554 -19.38 3.30 1.05
CA LEU A 554 -20.46 2.73 0.23
C LEU A 554 -20.97 1.44 0.87
N ILE A 555 -22.28 1.36 1.09
CA ILE A 555 -22.95 0.19 1.69
C ILE A 555 -23.96 -0.46 0.72
N ASP A 556 -24.54 -1.61 1.10
CA ASP A 556 -25.44 -2.42 0.26
C ASP A 556 -24.81 -2.90 -1.06
N LEU A 557 -23.58 -3.41 -0.95
CA LEU A 557 -22.75 -3.83 -2.08
C LEU A 557 -23.33 -5.00 -2.89
N ALA A 558 -24.33 -5.73 -2.36
CA ALA A 558 -25.11 -6.69 -3.13
C ALA A 558 -25.77 -6.08 -4.38
N ARG A 559 -25.90 -4.75 -4.44
CA ARG A 559 -26.42 -4.02 -5.60
C ARG A 559 -25.34 -3.50 -6.54
N ALA A 560 -24.07 -3.51 -6.11
CA ALA A 560 -22.94 -3.10 -6.92
C ALA A 560 -22.60 -4.18 -7.97
N PHE A 561 -22.53 -3.78 -9.23
CA PHE A 561 -22.20 -4.68 -10.34
C PHE A 561 -21.50 -3.94 -11.49
N LYS A 562 -20.86 -4.68 -12.41
CA LYS A 562 -20.18 -4.12 -13.59
C LYS A 562 -21.02 -4.35 -14.87
N PRO A 563 -21.87 -3.40 -15.30
CA PRO A 563 -22.73 -3.57 -16.47
C PRO A 563 -21.91 -3.71 -17.77
N ILE A 564 -22.25 -4.71 -18.59
CA ILE A 564 -21.67 -4.93 -19.92
C ILE A 564 -22.34 -4.02 -20.95
N LEU A 565 -23.67 -4.11 -21.00
CA LEU A 565 -24.51 -3.29 -21.87
C LEU A 565 -25.10 -2.13 -21.08
N LEU A 566 -25.43 -1.05 -21.78
CA LEU A 566 -26.11 0.11 -21.21
C LEU A 566 -25.37 0.74 -20.02
N HIS A 567 -24.03 0.64 -19.97
CA HIS A 567 -23.20 1.23 -18.92
C HIS A 567 -23.55 2.70 -18.62
N ARG A 568 -23.80 3.48 -19.69
CA ARG A 568 -24.22 4.89 -19.58
C ARG A 568 -25.62 5.05 -18.97
N ARG A 569 -26.54 4.13 -19.20
CA ARG A 569 -27.89 4.14 -18.58
C ARG A 569 -27.80 3.95 -17.07
N PHE A 570 -26.97 3.01 -16.61
CA PHE A 570 -26.77 2.77 -15.17
C PHE A 570 -26.02 3.92 -14.51
N GLN A 571 -25.04 4.52 -15.19
CA GLN A 571 -24.41 5.74 -14.72
C GLN A 571 -25.40 6.90 -14.57
N ILE A 572 -26.29 7.12 -15.55
CA ILE A 572 -27.36 8.12 -15.47
C ILE A 572 -28.29 7.82 -14.30
N LYS A 573 -28.63 6.55 -14.08
CA LYS A 573 -29.49 6.12 -12.97
C LYS A 573 -28.85 6.46 -11.62
N ASP A 574 -27.60 6.05 -11.40
CA ASP A 574 -26.89 6.27 -10.14
C ASP A 574 -26.79 7.78 -9.83
N ILE A 575 -26.37 8.60 -10.81
CA ILE A 575 -26.28 10.07 -10.61
C ILE A 575 -27.67 10.70 -10.42
N ALA A 576 -28.72 10.18 -11.08
CA ALA A 576 -30.08 10.64 -10.84
C ALA A 576 -30.58 10.29 -9.44
N GLN A 577 -30.18 9.16 -8.87
CA GLN A 577 -30.52 8.76 -7.50
C GLN A 577 -29.81 9.63 -6.47
N VAL A 578 -28.51 9.90 -6.65
CA VAL A 578 -27.75 10.86 -5.84
C VAL A 578 -28.40 12.25 -5.89
N HIS A 579 -28.75 12.73 -7.09
CA HIS A 579 -29.45 14.00 -7.26
C HIS A 579 -30.82 14.00 -6.58
N TYR A 580 -31.59 12.93 -6.75
CA TYR A 580 -32.95 12.78 -6.21
C TYR A 580 -32.96 12.80 -4.68
N SER A 581 -32.02 12.10 -4.03
CA SER A 581 -31.95 12.05 -2.56
C SER A 581 -31.31 13.27 -1.92
N ALA A 582 -30.72 14.18 -2.69
CA ALA A 582 -30.16 15.42 -2.15
C ALA A 582 -31.28 16.43 -1.88
N PRO A 583 -31.54 16.86 -0.63
CA PRO A 583 -32.67 17.74 -0.34
C PRO A 583 -32.50 19.15 -0.90
N ALA A 584 -33.55 19.73 -1.48
CA ALA A 584 -33.50 21.09 -2.07
C ALA A 584 -33.09 22.17 -1.04
N LYS A 585 -33.53 22.00 0.22
CA LYS A 585 -33.18 22.87 1.36
C LYS A 585 -31.66 23.02 1.57
N TYR A 586 -30.89 21.96 1.28
CA TYR A 586 -29.45 21.91 1.56
C TYR A 586 -28.58 21.97 0.29
N PHE A 587 -29.12 21.58 -0.87
CA PHE A 587 -28.37 21.45 -2.12
C PHE A 587 -29.02 22.27 -3.24
N SER A 588 -28.50 23.49 -3.43
CA SER A 588 -28.94 24.41 -4.47
C SER A 588 -28.64 23.88 -5.89
N GLY A 589 -29.22 24.53 -6.91
CA GLY A 589 -28.87 24.26 -8.31
C GLY A 589 -27.37 24.44 -8.60
N SER A 590 -26.74 25.45 -7.99
CA SER A 590 -25.29 25.67 -8.09
C SER A 590 -24.48 24.57 -7.44
N ASP A 591 -24.92 24.03 -6.31
CA ASP A 591 -24.25 22.92 -5.61
C ASP A 591 -24.32 21.62 -6.41
N ARG A 592 -25.47 21.35 -7.04
CA ARG A 592 -25.65 20.21 -7.95
C ARG A 592 -24.75 20.33 -9.18
N LEU A 593 -24.55 21.54 -9.69
CA LEU A 593 -23.61 21.79 -10.77
C LEU A 593 -22.15 21.61 -10.31
N ARG A 594 -21.78 22.11 -9.12
CA ARG A 594 -20.46 21.89 -8.51
C ARG A 594 -20.17 20.41 -8.32
N PHE A 595 -21.16 19.65 -7.83
CA PHE A 595 -21.07 18.20 -7.74
C PHE A 595 -20.71 17.59 -9.09
N TYR A 596 -21.44 17.93 -10.16
CA TYR A 596 -21.19 17.37 -11.48
C TYR A 596 -19.80 17.71 -12.03
N LEU A 597 -19.36 18.96 -11.86
CA LEU A 597 -18.03 19.41 -12.29
C LEU A 597 -16.91 18.67 -11.54
N ALA A 598 -17.05 18.51 -10.22
CA ALA A 598 -16.10 17.73 -9.42
C ALA A 598 -16.13 16.23 -9.76
N TYR A 599 -17.30 15.67 -10.00
CA TYR A 599 -17.51 14.27 -10.40
C TYR A 599 -16.83 13.94 -11.73
N THR A 600 -16.89 14.88 -12.69
CA THR A 600 -16.22 14.75 -14.00
C THR A 600 -14.78 15.27 -14.03
N ALA A 601 -14.30 15.86 -12.92
CA ALA A 601 -13.03 16.57 -12.83
C ALA A 601 -12.84 17.66 -13.91
N ARG A 602 -13.90 18.42 -14.20
CA ARG A 602 -13.91 19.48 -15.23
C ARG A 602 -14.13 20.85 -14.62
N ARG A 603 -13.50 21.87 -15.22
CA ARG A 603 -13.70 23.29 -14.84
C ARG A 603 -14.96 23.91 -15.46
N ARG A 604 -15.40 23.41 -16.63
CA ARG A 604 -16.58 23.91 -17.36
C ARG A 604 -17.32 22.75 -18.04
N LEU A 605 -18.63 22.93 -18.26
CA LEU A 605 -19.47 21.95 -18.96
C LEU A 605 -19.21 21.95 -20.46
N THR A 606 -19.12 20.78 -21.06
CA THR A 606 -19.20 20.60 -22.52
C THR A 606 -20.64 20.36 -23.00
N THR A 607 -20.87 20.40 -24.31
CA THR A 607 -22.17 20.04 -24.91
C THR A 607 -22.63 18.63 -24.52
N ASN A 608 -21.68 17.68 -24.47
CA ASN A 608 -21.94 16.30 -24.03
C ASN A 608 -22.33 16.22 -22.55
N ASP A 609 -21.74 17.05 -21.70
CA ASP A 609 -22.09 17.14 -20.29
C ASP A 609 -23.51 17.68 -20.10
N LYS A 610 -23.85 18.76 -20.82
CA LYS A 610 -25.22 19.31 -20.80
C LYS A 610 -26.25 18.27 -21.25
N ALA A 611 -25.94 17.48 -22.27
CA ALA A 611 -26.81 16.39 -22.72
C ALA A 611 -26.94 15.27 -21.68
N PHE A 612 -25.86 14.92 -20.98
CA PHE A 612 -25.90 13.95 -19.90
C PHE A 612 -26.73 14.44 -18.71
N ILE A 613 -26.52 15.68 -18.27
CA ILE A 613 -27.26 16.32 -17.16
C ILE A 613 -28.76 16.33 -17.47
N ARG A 614 -29.17 16.69 -18.69
CA ARG A 614 -30.59 16.63 -19.10
C ARG A 614 -31.19 15.24 -18.91
N LYS A 615 -30.45 14.17 -19.24
CA LYS A 615 -30.90 12.79 -19.04
C LYS A 615 -30.99 12.41 -17.56
N VAL A 616 -30.05 12.89 -16.73
CA VAL A 616 -30.09 12.73 -15.27
C VAL A 616 -31.33 13.40 -14.68
N LEU A 617 -31.58 14.66 -15.01
CA LEU A 617 -32.74 15.43 -14.53
C LEU A 617 -34.06 14.78 -14.98
N ALA A 618 -34.17 14.37 -16.24
CA ALA A 618 -35.36 13.67 -16.74
C ALA A 618 -35.58 12.33 -16.02
N LYS A 619 -34.52 11.64 -15.60
CA LYS A 619 -34.64 10.42 -14.79
C LYS A 619 -35.09 10.72 -13.35
N ALA A 620 -34.51 11.73 -12.71
CA ALA A 620 -34.90 12.17 -11.37
C ALA A 620 -36.36 12.66 -11.33
N ASN A 621 -36.81 13.42 -12.32
CA ASN A 621 -38.20 13.87 -12.42
C ASN A 621 -39.18 12.69 -12.56
N ARG A 622 -38.84 11.67 -13.35
CA ARG A 622 -39.67 10.45 -13.43
C ARG A 622 -39.78 9.72 -12.09
N MET A 623 -38.71 9.73 -11.29
CA MET A 623 -38.74 9.18 -9.93
C MET A 623 -39.65 10.01 -9.02
N ALA A 624 -39.59 11.33 -9.13
CA ALA A 624 -40.46 12.26 -8.39
C ALA A 624 -41.94 12.07 -8.72
N THR A 625 -42.28 11.91 -10.00
CA THR A 625 -43.67 11.68 -10.44
C THR A 625 -44.20 10.36 -9.90
N HIS A 626 -43.37 9.31 -9.91
CA HIS A 626 -43.72 8.03 -9.33
C HIS A 626 -43.97 8.13 -7.82
N ASP A 627 -43.08 8.78 -7.07
CA ASP A 627 -43.24 8.90 -5.62
C ASP A 627 -44.45 9.76 -5.23
N ARG A 628 -44.71 10.85 -5.96
CA ARG A 628 -45.94 11.66 -5.80
C ARG A 628 -47.21 10.86 -6.07
N LYS A 629 -47.23 10.00 -7.09
CA LYS A 629 -48.35 9.09 -7.36
C LYS A 629 -48.63 8.13 -6.19
N HIS A 630 -47.61 7.84 -5.39
CA HIS A 630 -47.69 6.98 -4.20
C HIS A 630 -47.71 7.76 -2.88
N GLY A 631 -48.05 9.07 -2.90
CA GLY A 631 -48.18 9.90 -1.70
C GLY A 631 -46.87 10.19 -0.96
N ARG A 632 -45.71 10.00 -1.60
CA ARG A 632 -44.38 10.26 -1.02
C ARG A 632 -43.82 11.59 -1.52
N SER A 633 -43.10 12.31 -0.65
CA SER A 633 -42.45 13.58 -1.00
C SER A 633 -41.23 13.36 -1.91
N ALA A 634 -40.93 14.36 -2.75
CA ALA A 634 -39.76 14.35 -3.63
C ALA A 634 -38.67 15.26 -3.05
N PRO A 635 -37.65 14.73 -2.34
CA PRO A 635 -36.76 15.53 -1.50
C PRO A 635 -35.95 16.61 -2.26
N PHE A 636 -35.65 16.38 -3.53
CA PHE A 636 -34.90 17.33 -4.37
C PHE A 636 -35.77 18.42 -5.03
N ALA A 637 -37.10 18.29 -4.99
CA ALA A 637 -38.00 19.33 -5.47
C ALA A 637 -38.26 20.31 -4.33
N SER A 638 -38.02 21.60 -4.58
CA SER A 638 -38.40 22.70 -3.68
C SER A 638 -39.91 22.85 -3.61
#